data_AF-M4ZH15-F1
#
_entry.id   AF-M4ZH15-F1
#
_cell.length_a   1.000
_cell.length_b   1.000
_cell.length_c   1.000
_cell.angle_alpha   90.00
_cell.angle_beta   90.00
_cell.angle_gamma   90.00
#
_symmetry.space_group_name_H-M   'P 1'
#
loop_
_entity.id
_entity.type
_entity.pdbx_description
1 polymer ?
#
loop_
_entity_poly.entity_id
_entity_poly.type
_entity_poly.pdbx_seq_one_letter_code
_entity_poly.pdbx_strand_id
1 'polypeptide(L)'
;MQIITLPQLAARLAGGFTRPAQSEELDRAIRSALEAGGFAELESIRSLPGMTRSAAWTLNRLWNADFALADRARERARLQDLMTIDAHVRASLPAGVLSPRDLRDAALQRVAYAPTVLGAVELDRVVWVAPVWRPLLIALAQQVPLIWRNPGDPDVAWFAGELGSDPRPTPAPPEIVSCASPRAEAVEALRWIRELIASGRARPDEIAVCATATEGWDDHMLVLTADSGLPVHFSHGVPALASREGQTCAALADVLLNGLSQDRVRRLLGRAVGRSRGLDALPPTWAQGLRPGAALFELEQWRRALDEAHARRTDGVDVRPLLMPVLEVLARGAGAADAACGLLLGRAAQALWVEALRRAPPDALEFSLQELRLPDGRDPGACAVWCPANHLAAAPRRFVRLLGLTTQSWPRRTGEDPLVPSHILSRDLLDSVSVSEQDRRAYAIITAQAAGALVLSRSRRNAQGGLQAPSPLLPHGPCTTALKRARIPSHAFSEADRLLARPEEAAISAALRAADACWRNRRNPAVTAHDGRVSHDHPVITRAIEQVQSATSLRLMLRDPLAFVWRYALGWRSPVEDEQPLSLDARAFGELVHEMLKRTVDALEPNPGYVRAARHEIENALDAASAAIGAQWPVERSTPPLLLWRHTLAAARDLALKALTLDEAFQAVTRSWTELAFGREENATDAAGDLLWPPTGQVIIPGAGVRIRGSIDRVDFNSAYKAVRVSDYKTGAEPAKASEIVLGRGAELQRVLYALAARQLVADNPRVIARLVFLGADRPRPYSLPDVDQAIADIGAHISAAIDLLRRGNALPGPDAREAWNDFALALPANPAVYFQSKQAALGRAFGDFARIWSVR
;
A
#
# COMPACT_ATOMS: atom_id res chain seq x y z
N MET A 1 -49.65 -5.51 -9.74
CA MET A 1 -48.48 -6.04 -10.49
C MET A 1 -47.38 -6.34 -9.49
N GLN A 2 -46.80 -7.54 -9.53
CA GLN A 2 -45.69 -7.95 -8.66
C GLN A 2 -44.50 -8.34 -9.54
N ILE A 3 -43.31 -7.83 -9.23
CA ILE A 3 -42.08 -8.12 -9.98
C ILE A 3 -41.24 -9.07 -9.14
N ILE A 4 -40.95 -10.25 -9.68
CA ILE A 4 -40.21 -11.32 -9.01
C ILE A 4 -39.29 -12.02 -10.00
N THR A 5 -38.23 -12.65 -9.52
CA THR A 5 -37.32 -13.46 -10.36
C THR A 5 -37.92 -14.84 -10.64
N LEU A 6 -37.42 -15.54 -11.66
CA LEU A 6 -37.86 -16.91 -11.98
C LEU A 6 -37.76 -17.88 -10.77
N PRO A 7 -36.67 -17.91 -9.99
CA PRO A 7 -36.61 -18.72 -8.77
C PRO A 7 -37.66 -18.32 -7.73
N GLN A 8 -37.95 -17.03 -7.56
CA GLN A 8 -38.99 -16.56 -6.63
C GLN A 8 -40.40 -16.94 -7.10
N LEU A 9 -40.66 -16.91 -8.42
CA LEU A 9 -41.89 -17.39 -9.02
C LEU A 9 -42.08 -18.89 -8.75
N ALA A 10 -41.04 -19.70 -8.98
CA ALA A 10 -41.05 -21.12 -8.67
C ALA A 10 -41.30 -21.38 -7.18
N ALA A 11 -40.63 -20.66 -6.29
CA ALA A 11 -40.83 -20.77 -4.84
C ALA A 11 -42.26 -20.47 -4.40
N ARG A 12 -42.86 -19.41 -4.94
CA ARG A 12 -44.24 -19.06 -4.63
C ARG A 12 -45.23 -20.15 -5.02
N LEU A 13 -45.01 -20.81 -6.17
CA LEU A 13 -45.81 -21.94 -6.62
C LEU A 13 -45.52 -23.23 -5.81
N ALA A 14 -44.25 -23.43 -5.45
CA ALA A 14 -43.79 -24.52 -4.61
C ALA A 14 -44.25 -24.38 -3.14
N GLY A 15 -44.89 -23.29 -2.72
CA GLY A 15 -45.54 -23.13 -1.41
C GLY A 15 -44.99 -21.97 -0.56
N GLY A 16 -45.82 -21.43 0.33
CA GLY A 16 -45.52 -20.18 1.08
C GLY A 16 -44.34 -20.23 2.06
N PHE A 17 -43.85 -21.43 2.40
CA PHE A 17 -42.67 -21.62 3.27
C PHE A 17 -41.41 -22.00 2.50
N THR A 18 -41.49 -22.07 1.17
CA THR A 18 -40.37 -22.47 0.30
C THR A 18 -39.67 -21.23 -0.25
N ARG A 19 -38.34 -21.28 -0.37
CA ARG A 19 -37.54 -20.22 -1.02
C ARG A 19 -36.31 -20.78 -1.75
N PRO A 20 -35.78 -20.07 -2.76
CA PRO A 20 -34.53 -20.47 -3.40
C PRO A 20 -33.36 -20.34 -2.43
N ALA A 21 -32.42 -21.29 -2.52
CA ALA A 21 -31.13 -21.20 -1.85
C ALA A 21 -30.37 -19.94 -2.30
N GLN A 22 -29.89 -19.16 -1.34
CA GLN A 22 -29.01 -18.03 -1.60
C GLN A 22 -27.55 -18.49 -1.68
N SER A 23 -26.68 -17.71 -2.33
CA SER A 23 -25.25 -18.03 -2.47
C SER A 23 -24.58 -18.30 -1.11
N GLU A 24 -24.93 -17.52 -0.07
CA GLU A 24 -24.38 -17.69 1.28
C GLU A 24 -24.71 -19.07 1.90
N GLU A 25 -25.92 -19.57 1.65
CA GLU A 25 -26.36 -20.87 2.17
C GLU A 25 -25.74 -22.02 1.39
N LEU A 26 -25.60 -21.83 0.08
CA LEU A 26 -24.91 -22.77 -0.80
C LEU A 26 -23.43 -22.88 -0.43
N ASP A 27 -22.73 -21.76 -0.24
CA ASP A 27 -21.31 -21.77 0.13
C ASP A 27 -21.07 -22.49 1.46
N ARG A 28 -21.95 -22.26 2.45
CA ARG A 28 -21.90 -22.96 3.75
C ARG A 28 -22.20 -24.45 3.59
N ALA A 29 -23.24 -24.81 2.85
CA ALA A 29 -23.61 -26.21 2.61
C ALA A 29 -22.51 -26.96 1.83
N ILE A 30 -21.88 -26.31 0.85
CA ILE A 30 -20.76 -26.86 0.07
C ILE A 30 -19.55 -27.07 0.97
N ARG A 31 -19.23 -26.11 1.85
CA ARG A 31 -18.13 -26.28 2.82
C ARG A 31 -18.36 -27.50 3.72
N SER A 32 -19.56 -27.63 4.29
CA SER A 32 -19.95 -28.79 5.10
C SER A 32 -19.89 -30.10 4.29
N ALA A 33 -20.30 -30.07 3.02
CA ALA A 33 -20.24 -31.22 2.14
C ALA A 33 -18.80 -31.67 1.86
N LEU A 34 -17.88 -30.71 1.64
CA LEU A 34 -16.46 -30.98 1.43
C LEU A 34 -15.77 -31.51 2.72
N GLU A 35 -16.16 -30.99 3.88
CA GLU A 35 -15.67 -31.46 5.19
C GLU A 35 -16.07 -32.91 5.49
N ALA A 36 -17.28 -33.31 5.09
CA ALA A 36 -17.77 -34.68 5.26
C ALA A 36 -16.88 -35.72 4.53
N GLY A 37 -16.26 -35.34 3.41
CA GLY A 37 -15.32 -36.17 2.66
C GLY A 37 -15.97 -37.43 2.07
N GLY A 38 -15.13 -38.43 1.77
CA GLY A 38 -15.57 -39.68 1.14
C GLY A 38 -15.57 -39.62 -0.38
N PHE A 39 -14.68 -38.79 -0.95
CA PHE A 39 -14.52 -38.65 -2.38
C PHE A 39 -13.46 -39.64 -2.89
N ALA A 40 -13.62 -40.12 -4.12
CA ALA A 40 -12.65 -41.01 -4.76
C ALA A 40 -11.47 -40.24 -5.35
N GLU A 41 -11.76 -39.10 -5.99
CA GLU A 41 -10.78 -38.33 -6.76
C GLU A 41 -10.55 -36.93 -6.18
N LEU A 42 -11.62 -36.28 -5.67
CA LEU A 42 -11.54 -34.92 -5.11
C LEU A 42 -11.03 -34.86 -3.66
N GLU A 43 -10.75 -36.01 -3.02
CA GLU A 43 -10.44 -36.09 -1.59
C GLU A 43 -9.16 -35.34 -1.21
N SER A 44 -8.11 -35.44 -2.04
CA SER A 44 -6.82 -34.79 -1.77
C SER A 44 -6.86 -33.26 -1.93
N ILE A 45 -7.88 -32.74 -2.62
CA ILE A 45 -8.01 -31.31 -2.92
C ILE A 45 -9.18 -30.64 -2.18
N ARG A 46 -9.95 -31.39 -1.39
CA ARG A 46 -11.18 -30.89 -0.73
C ARG A 46 -10.95 -29.71 0.22
N SER A 47 -9.75 -29.62 0.82
CA SER A 47 -9.35 -28.58 1.75
C SER A 47 -8.50 -27.46 1.13
N LEU A 48 -8.27 -27.49 -0.19
CA LEU A 48 -7.47 -26.46 -0.83
C LEU A 48 -8.19 -25.10 -0.85
N PRO A 49 -7.45 -23.98 -0.73
CA PRO A 49 -8.02 -22.65 -0.89
C PRO A 49 -8.75 -22.51 -2.24
N GLY A 50 -9.99 -22.00 -2.21
CA GLY A 50 -10.82 -21.83 -3.40
C GLY A 50 -11.64 -23.04 -3.81
N MET A 51 -11.48 -24.22 -3.18
CA MET A 51 -12.25 -25.42 -3.52
C MET A 51 -13.76 -25.23 -3.37
N THR A 52 -14.21 -24.54 -2.31
CA THR A 52 -15.64 -24.18 -2.12
C THR A 52 -16.17 -23.37 -3.29
N ARG A 53 -15.40 -22.39 -3.78
CA ARG A 53 -15.77 -21.54 -4.92
C ARG A 53 -15.83 -22.34 -6.21
N SER A 54 -14.84 -23.20 -6.45
CA SER A 54 -14.82 -24.10 -7.61
C SER A 54 -16.03 -25.03 -7.61
N ALA A 55 -16.34 -25.67 -6.48
CA ALA A 55 -17.52 -26.54 -6.35
C ALA A 55 -18.83 -25.77 -6.55
N ALA A 56 -18.98 -24.58 -5.95
CA ALA A 56 -20.16 -23.74 -6.15
C ALA A 56 -20.34 -23.35 -7.62
N TRP A 57 -19.25 -23.02 -8.32
CA TRP A 57 -19.28 -22.68 -9.73
C TRP A 57 -19.72 -23.86 -10.60
N THR A 58 -19.11 -25.03 -10.41
CA THR A 58 -19.43 -26.26 -11.15
C THR A 58 -20.86 -26.72 -10.90
N LEU A 59 -21.30 -26.76 -9.64
CA LEU A 59 -22.67 -27.17 -9.28
C LEU A 59 -23.72 -26.22 -9.88
N ASN A 60 -23.49 -24.90 -9.82
CA ASN A 60 -24.41 -23.94 -10.44
C ASN A 60 -24.50 -24.11 -11.96
N ARG A 61 -23.40 -24.45 -12.65
CA ARG A 61 -23.45 -24.78 -14.08
C ARG A 61 -24.28 -26.04 -14.35
N LEU A 62 -24.00 -27.12 -13.63
CA LEU A 62 -24.74 -28.38 -13.74
C LEU A 62 -26.23 -28.19 -13.49
N TRP A 63 -26.59 -27.46 -12.43
CA TRP A 63 -27.99 -27.15 -12.13
C TRP A 63 -28.63 -26.30 -13.21
N ASN A 64 -27.99 -25.23 -13.68
CA ASN A 64 -28.55 -24.36 -14.72
C ASN A 64 -28.76 -25.11 -16.04
N ALA A 65 -27.87 -26.05 -16.37
CA ALA A 65 -27.97 -26.92 -17.55
C ALA A 65 -29.06 -28.00 -17.44
N ASP A 66 -29.73 -28.14 -16.29
CA ASP A 66 -30.62 -29.25 -15.97
C ASP A 66 -29.96 -30.63 -16.10
N PHE A 67 -28.66 -30.70 -15.83
CA PHE A 67 -27.91 -31.94 -16.00
C PHE A 67 -28.18 -32.90 -14.84
N ALA A 68 -28.56 -34.15 -15.14
CA ALA A 68 -28.76 -35.21 -14.17
C ALA A 68 -27.47 -35.99 -13.92
N LEU A 69 -26.76 -35.66 -12.84
CA LEU A 69 -25.53 -36.35 -12.44
C LEU A 69 -25.73 -37.87 -12.28
N ALA A 70 -26.90 -38.29 -11.76
CA ALA A 70 -27.22 -39.70 -11.53
C ALA A 70 -27.11 -40.57 -12.80
N ASP A 71 -27.42 -40.02 -13.97
CA ASP A 71 -27.45 -40.76 -15.24
C ASP A 71 -26.04 -41.11 -15.74
N ARG A 72 -25.02 -40.35 -15.29
CA ARG A 72 -23.64 -40.42 -15.79
C ARG A 72 -22.60 -40.62 -14.68
N ALA A 73 -23.01 -40.65 -13.41
CA ALA A 73 -22.12 -40.75 -12.25
C ALA A 73 -21.24 -42.01 -12.26
N ARG A 74 -21.68 -43.09 -12.92
CA ARG A 74 -20.92 -44.36 -13.02
C ARG A 74 -19.81 -44.34 -14.09
N GLU A 75 -19.75 -43.30 -14.93
CA GLU A 75 -18.78 -43.23 -16.02
C GLU A 75 -17.38 -42.80 -15.54
N ARG A 76 -17.31 -41.97 -14.51
CA ARG A 76 -16.06 -41.37 -13.99
C ARG A 76 -16.16 -41.15 -12.48
N ALA A 77 -15.07 -41.41 -11.75
CA ALA A 77 -14.95 -41.16 -10.32
C ALA A 77 -15.28 -39.71 -9.94
N ARG A 78 -14.81 -38.73 -10.71
CA ARG A 78 -15.13 -37.31 -10.44
C ARG A 78 -16.62 -36.96 -10.51
N LEU A 79 -17.39 -37.57 -11.43
CA LEU A 79 -18.83 -37.33 -11.52
C LEU A 79 -19.57 -37.96 -10.34
N GLN A 80 -19.09 -39.10 -9.87
CA GLN A 80 -19.56 -39.71 -8.63
C GLN A 80 -19.29 -38.81 -7.42
N ASP A 81 -18.09 -38.23 -7.32
CA ASP A 81 -17.75 -37.29 -6.25
C ASP A 81 -18.66 -36.06 -6.26
N LEU A 82 -18.91 -35.47 -7.43
CA LEU A 82 -19.83 -34.34 -7.58
C LEU A 82 -21.27 -34.69 -7.21
N MET A 83 -21.72 -35.90 -7.50
CA MET A 83 -23.03 -36.39 -7.08
C MET A 83 -23.10 -36.51 -5.54
N THR A 84 -22.04 -37.02 -4.91
CA THR A 84 -21.94 -37.08 -3.44
C THR A 84 -21.95 -35.67 -2.83
N ILE A 85 -21.20 -34.73 -3.41
CA ILE A 85 -21.19 -33.33 -2.98
C ILE A 85 -22.59 -32.72 -3.13
N ASP A 86 -23.26 -32.87 -4.28
CA ASP A 86 -24.62 -32.35 -4.51
C ASP A 86 -25.63 -32.92 -3.50
N ALA A 87 -25.55 -34.22 -3.19
CA ALA A 87 -26.41 -34.86 -2.20
C ALA A 87 -26.16 -34.31 -0.77
N HIS A 88 -24.90 -34.18 -0.36
CA HIS A 88 -24.54 -33.58 0.94
C HIS A 88 -24.94 -32.11 1.03
N VAL A 89 -24.80 -31.34 -0.05
CA VAL A 89 -25.25 -29.94 -0.12
C VAL A 89 -26.75 -29.87 0.13
N ARG A 90 -27.55 -30.67 -0.58
CA ARG A 90 -29.01 -30.70 -0.41
C ARG A 90 -29.42 -31.10 1.01
N ALA A 91 -28.76 -32.09 1.59
CA ALA A 91 -29.01 -32.52 2.97
C ALA A 91 -28.66 -31.45 4.02
N SER A 92 -27.74 -30.54 3.68
CA SER A 92 -27.27 -29.47 4.57
C SER A 92 -28.05 -28.15 4.42
N LEU A 93 -28.94 -28.04 3.43
CA LEU A 93 -29.77 -26.85 3.26
C LEU A 93 -30.85 -26.76 4.36
N PRO A 94 -31.19 -25.55 4.85
CA PRO A 94 -32.25 -25.38 5.84
C PRO A 94 -33.62 -25.85 5.32
N ALA A 95 -34.51 -26.22 6.23
CA ALA A 95 -35.88 -26.60 5.88
C ALA A 95 -36.59 -25.50 5.06
N GLY A 96 -37.20 -25.88 3.94
CA GLY A 96 -37.86 -24.95 3.01
C GLY A 96 -36.92 -24.23 2.03
N VAL A 97 -35.61 -24.48 2.11
CA VAL A 97 -34.62 -23.91 1.17
C VAL A 97 -34.23 -24.97 0.16
N LEU A 98 -34.47 -24.69 -1.13
CA LEU A 98 -34.31 -25.69 -2.18
C LEU A 98 -33.26 -25.27 -3.21
N SER A 99 -32.56 -26.27 -3.77
CA SER A 99 -31.73 -26.11 -4.96
C SER A 99 -32.59 -25.70 -6.17
N PRO A 100 -32.02 -25.09 -7.23
CA PRO A 100 -32.79 -24.69 -8.42
C PRO A 100 -33.65 -25.82 -9.00
N ARG A 101 -33.09 -27.04 -9.04
CA ARG A 101 -33.76 -28.23 -9.57
C ARG A 101 -34.90 -28.70 -8.65
N ASP A 102 -34.64 -28.82 -7.35
CA ASP A 102 -35.67 -29.24 -6.38
C ASP A 102 -36.81 -28.23 -6.30
N LEU A 103 -36.47 -26.94 -6.39
CA LEU A 103 -37.44 -25.86 -6.37
C LEU A 103 -38.38 -25.91 -7.57
N ARG A 104 -37.81 -26.15 -8.76
CA ARG A 104 -38.60 -26.39 -9.96
C ARG A 104 -39.48 -27.62 -9.83
N ASP A 105 -38.94 -28.74 -9.37
CA ASP A 105 -39.69 -30.00 -9.26
C ASP A 105 -40.86 -29.86 -8.26
N ALA A 106 -40.64 -29.17 -7.13
CA ALA A 106 -41.69 -28.83 -6.17
C ALA A 106 -42.74 -27.86 -6.76
N ALA A 107 -42.33 -26.91 -7.59
CA ALA A 107 -43.24 -25.99 -8.28
C ALA A 107 -44.11 -26.73 -9.32
N LEU A 108 -43.52 -27.66 -10.08
CA LEU A 108 -44.21 -28.47 -11.09
C LEU A 108 -45.33 -29.32 -10.46
N GLN A 109 -45.10 -29.89 -9.28
CA GLN A 109 -46.14 -30.63 -8.53
C GLN A 109 -47.36 -29.79 -8.16
N ARG A 110 -47.23 -28.45 -8.15
CA ARG A 110 -48.26 -27.50 -7.74
C ARG A 110 -48.70 -26.56 -8.88
N VAL A 111 -48.35 -26.87 -10.12
CA VAL A 111 -48.63 -26.00 -11.28
C VAL A 111 -50.12 -25.73 -11.49
N ALA A 112 -50.99 -26.67 -11.11
CA ALA A 112 -52.45 -26.51 -11.19
C ALA A 112 -52.98 -25.33 -10.35
N TYR A 113 -52.23 -24.86 -9.35
CA TYR A 113 -52.61 -23.70 -8.53
C TYR A 113 -52.16 -22.35 -9.13
N ALA A 114 -51.43 -22.36 -10.26
CA ALA A 114 -50.91 -21.16 -10.89
C ALA A 114 -51.99 -20.07 -11.18
N PRO A 115 -53.22 -20.39 -11.62
CA PRO A 115 -54.25 -19.37 -11.85
C PRO A 115 -54.62 -18.58 -10.59
N THR A 116 -54.59 -19.24 -9.43
CA THR A 116 -54.92 -18.60 -8.14
C THR A 116 -53.73 -17.88 -7.52
N VAL A 117 -52.53 -18.46 -7.65
CA VAL A 117 -51.32 -17.99 -6.94
C VAL A 117 -50.56 -16.90 -7.71
N LEU A 118 -50.47 -17.06 -9.04
CA LEU A 118 -49.69 -16.21 -9.94
C LEU A 118 -50.59 -15.32 -10.80
N GLY A 119 -51.69 -15.89 -11.33
CA GLY A 119 -52.47 -15.25 -12.37
C GLY A 119 -51.72 -15.22 -13.71
N ALA A 120 -51.96 -14.20 -14.54
CA ALA A 120 -51.22 -14.01 -15.79
C ALA A 120 -49.74 -13.69 -15.51
N VAL A 121 -48.84 -14.31 -16.27
CA VAL A 121 -47.39 -14.18 -16.11
C VAL A 121 -46.79 -13.54 -17.35
N GLU A 122 -45.94 -12.54 -17.14
CA GLU A 122 -45.18 -11.88 -18.19
C GLU A 122 -43.68 -11.96 -17.88
N LEU A 123 -42.91 -12.53 -18.82
CA LEU A 123 -41.46 -12.44 -18.83
C LEU A 123 -41.08 -11.19 -19.61
N ASP A 124 -40.82 -10.09 -18.91
CA ASP A 124 -40.41 -8.83 -19.52
C ASP A 124 -38.88 -8.71 -19.57
N ARG A 125 -38.32 -8.57 -20.78
CA ARG A 125 -36.89 -8.35 -21.05
C ARG A 125 -35.93 -9.39 -20.44
N VAL A 126 -36.43 -10.60 -20.24
CA VAL A 126 -35.59 -11.76 -19.90
C VAL A 126 -34.87 -12.21 -21.17
N VAL A 127 -33.56 -12.00 -21.24
CA VAL A 127 -32.74 -12.25 -22.44
C VAL A 127 -32.36 -13.72 -22.62
N TRP A 128 -32.40 -14.48 -21.52
CA TRP A 128 -32.07 -15.89 -21.49
C TRP A 128 -32.74 -16.56 -20.29
N VAL A 129 -33.23 -17.77 -20.49
CA VAL A 129 -33.77 -18.63 -19.44
C VAL A 129 -32.93 -19.89 -19.35
N ALA A 130 -32.38 -20.15 -18.16
CA ALA A 130 -31.61 -21.35 -17.89
C ALA A 130 -32.45 -22.61 -18.18
N PRO A 131 -31.88 -23.64 -18.84
CA PRO A 131 -32.56 -24.91 -19.12
C PRO A 131 -33.39 -25.47 -17.97
N VAL A 132 -32.87 -25.40 -16.74
CA VAL A 132 -33.58 -25.86 -15.54
C VAL A 132 -34.99 -25.27 -15.40
N TRP A 133 -35.22 -24.01 -15.76
CA TRP A 133 -36.54 -23.38 -15.59
C TRP A 133 -37.50 -23.63 -16.76
N ARG A 134 -37.01 -24.12 -17.90
CA ARG A 134 -37.82 -24.32 -19.12
C ARG A 134 -39.01 -25.27 -18.91
N PRO A 135 -38.88 -26.44 -18.24
CA PRO A 135 -40.02 -27.33 -17.99
C PRO A 135 -41.15 -26.66 -17.20
N LEU A 136 -40.82 -25.82 -16.22
CA LEU A 136 -41.81 -25.09 -15.43
C LEU A 136 -42.60 -24.09 -16.27
N LEU A 137 -41.91 -23.33 -17.14
CA LEU A 137 -42.57 -22.37 -18.03
C LEU A 137 -43.47 -23.05 -19.06
N ILE A 138 -43.05 -24.20 -19.60
CA ILE A 138 -43.87 -25.02 -20.51
C ILE A 138 -45.15 -25.49 -19.80
N ALA A 139 -45.04 -25.97 -18.57
CA ALA A 139 -46.20 -26.39 -17.78
C ALA A 139 -47.11 -25.21 -17.40
N LEU A 140 -46.53 -24.04 -17.08
CA LEU A 140 -47.29 -22.82 -16.75
C LEU A 140 -48.10 -22.30 -17.93
N ALA A 141 -47.56 -22.36 -19.15
CA ALA A 141 -48.26 -21.93 -20.36
C ALA A 141 -49.58 -22.69 -20.60
N GLN A 142 -49.72 -23.90 -20.06
CA GLN A 142 -50.95 -24.70 -20.14
C GLN A 142 -52.00 -24.29 -19.10
N GLN A 143 -51.61 -23.54 -18.06
CA GLN A 143 -52.47 -23.22 -16.91
C GLN A 143 -52.87 -21.74 -16.87
N VAL A 144 -51.97 -20.83 -17.28
CA VAL A 144 -52.17 -19.38 -17.22
C VAL A 144 -51.68 -18.69 -18.49
N PRO A 145 -52.21 -17.50 -18.84
CA PRO A 145 -51.63 -16.68 -19.89
C PRO A 145 -50.16 -16.39 -19.57
N LEU A 146 -49.27 -16.83 -20.45
CA LEU A 146 -47.83 -16.67 -20.32
C LEU A 146 -47.30 -15.96 -21.57
N ILE A 147 -46.78 -14.75 -21.39
CA ILE A 147 -46.22 -13.94 -22.47
C ILE A 147 -44.73 -13.72 -22.20
N TRP A 148 -43.88 -13.88 -23.21
CA TRP A 148 -42.48 -13.47 -23.16
C TRP A 148 -42.25 -12.29 -24.09
N ARG A 149 -42.03 -11.11 -23.50
CA ARG A 149 -41.78 -9.87 -24.24
C ARG A 149 -40.30 -9.63 -24.45
N ASN A 150 -39.94 -9.32 -25.69
CA ASN A 150 -38.57 -9.02 -26.11
C ASN A 150 -37.54 -10.05 -25.63
N PRO A 151 -37.73 -11.34 -25.96
CA PRO A 151 -36.86 -12.42 -25.48
C PRO A 151 -35.39 -12.25 -25.88
N GLY A 152 -35.09 -11.45 -26.91
CA GLY A 152 -33.73 -11.18 -27.38
C GLY A 152 -33.00 -12.41 -27.97
N ASP A 153 -33.63 -13.59 -27.92
CA ASP A 153 -33.05 -14.90 -28.25
C ASP A 153 -33.70 -15.49 -29.52
N PRO A 154 -32.92 -16.05 -30.46
CA PRO A 154 -33.44 -16.95 -31.49
C PRO A 154 -33.83 -18.36 -30.98
N ASP A 155 -33.31 -18.83 -29.83
CA ASP A 155 -33.64 -20.12 -29.18
C ASP A 155 -34.89 -20.01 -28.28
N VAL A 156 -35.99 -19.55 -28.87
CA VAL A 156 -37.32 -19.50 -28.22
C VAL A 156 -38.20 -20.69 -28.61
N ALA A 157 -37.68 -21.63 -29.41
CA ALA A 157 -38.45 -22.75 -29.96
C ALA A 157 -39.01 -23.69 -28.88
N TRP A 158 -38.38 -23.76 -27.72
CA TRP A 158 -38.84 -24.55 -26.58
C TRP A 158 -40.01 -23.90 -25.82
N PHE A 159 -40.26 -22.61 -26.03
CA PHE A 159 -41.24 -21.85 -25.26
C PHE A 159 -42.66 -22.06 -25.79
N ALA A 160 -43.57 -22.48 -24.92
CA ALA A 160 -44.96 -22.82 -25.29
C ALA A 160 -45.96 -21.67 -25.11
N GLY A 161 -45.54 -20.51 -24.58
CA GLY A 161 -46.37 -19.33 -24.40
C GLY A 161 -46.37 -18.38 -25.61
N GLU A 162 -47.01 -17.22 -25.45
CA GLU A 162 -47.06 -16.19 -26.48
C GLU A 162 -45.77 -15.35 -26.51
N LEU A 163 -45.25 -15.06 -27.70
CA LEU A 163 -44.09 -14.20 -27.89
C LEU A 163 -44.52 -12.78 -28.23
N GLY A 164 -44.19 -11.84 -27.35
CA GLY A 164 -44.36 -10.42 -27.58
C GLY A 164 -43.08 -9.77 -28.09
N SER A 165 -43.19 -8.85 -29.03
CA SER A 165 -42.07 -8.00 -29.44
C SER A 165 -42.50 -6.55 -29.50
N ASP A 166 -41.68 -5.68 -28.94
CA ASP A 166 -41.85 -4.24 -29.09
C ASP A 166 -41.29 -3.78 -30.45
N PRO A 167 -41.76 -2.64 -30.97
CA PRO A 167 -41.17 -2.04 -32.16
C PRO A 167 -39.67 -1.79 -31.93
N ARG A 168 -38.83 -2.42 -32.75
CA ARG A 168 -37.39 -2.15 -32.70
C ARG A 168 -37.12 -0.77 -33.29
N PRO A 169 -36.42 0.11 -32.56
CA PRO A 169 -36.02 1.38 -33.14
C PRO A 169 -34.97 1.15 -34.24
N THR A 170 -34.80 2.13 -35.13
CA THR A 170 -33.70 2.11 -36.08
C THR A 170 -32.38 2.35 -35.34
N PRO A 171 -31.41 1.42 -35.37
CA PRO A 171 -30.14 1.60 -34.68
C PRO A 171 -29.33 2.76 -35.26
N ALA A 172 -28.63 3.50 -34.39
CA ALA A 172 -27.68 4.50 -34.83
C ALA A 172 -26.46 3.83 -35.51
N PRO A 173 -25.87 4.45 -36.55
CA PRO A 173 -24.64 3.93 -37.15
C PRO A 173 -23.51 3.90 -36.11
N PRO A 174 -22.70 2.83 -36.06
CA PRO A 174 -21.65 2.69 -35.06
C PRO A 174 -20.48 3.64 -35.32
N GLU A 175 -20.11 4.42 -34.32
CA GLU A 175 -18.85 5.17 -34.27
C GLU A 175 -17.77 4.29 -33.64
N ILE A 176 -16.68 4.01 -34.36
CA ILE A 176 -15.58 3.18 -33.84
C ILE A 176 -14.44 4.07 -33.38
N VAL A 177 -14.08 3.96 -32.10
CA VAL A 177 -13.00 4.76 -31.50
C VAL A 177 -11.90 3.90 -30.90
N SER A 178 -10.66 4.35 -31.06
CA SER A 178 -9.48 3.71 -30.50
C SER A 178 -8.78 4.61 -29.49
N CYS A 179 -8.68 4.13 -28.26
CA CYS A 179 -8.01 4.81 -27.14
C CYS A 179 -6.66 4.16 -26.83
N ALA A 180 -5.81 4.87 -26.08
CA ALA A 180 -4.47 4.38 -25.76
C ALA A 180 -4.47 3.18 -24.78
N SER A 181 -5.32 3.23 -23.75
CA SER A 181 -5.39 2.28 -22.64
C SER A 181 -6.80 2.26 -22.02
N PRO A 182 -7.14 1.31 -21.11
CA PRO A 182 -8.44 1.28 -20.44
C PRO A 182 -8.78 2.58 -19.70
N ARG A 183 -7.79 3.19 -19.03
CA ARG A 183 -7.96 4.53 -18.42
C ARG A 183 -8.39 5.58 -19.44
N ALA A 184 -7.81 5.57 -20.65
CA ALA A 184 -8.19 6.52 -21.69
C ALA A 184 -9.61 6.25 -22.22
N GLU A 185 -10.03 4.97 -22.30
CA GLU A 185 -11.42 4.64 -22.63
C GLU A 185 -12.41 5.17 -21.59
N ALA A 186 -12.10 5.04 -20.29
CA ALA A 186 -12.93 5.58 -19.21
C ALA A 186 -13.04 7.12 -19.28
N VAL A 187 -11.93 7.82 -19.49
CA VAL A 187 -11.92 9.28 -19.70
C VAL A 187 -12.81 9.68 -20.88
N GLU A 188 -12.68 9.00 -22.02
CA GLU A 188 -13.47 9.31 -23.21
C GLU A 188 -14.95 8.95 -23.03
N ALA A 189 -15.27 7.91 -22.25
CA ALA A 189 -16.64 7.58 -21.90
C ALA A 189 -17.29 8.67 -21.04
N LEU A 190 -16.58 9.19 -20.03
CA LEU A 190 -17.09 10.27 -19.19
C LEU A 190 -17.19 11.61 -19.93
N ARG A 191 -16.26 11.93 -20.84
CA ARG A 191 -16.36 13.07 -21.76
C ARG A 191 -17.63 12.97 -22.62
N TRP A 192 -17.88 11.77 -23.15
CA TRP A 192 -19.05 11.50 -23.98
C TRP A 192 -20.36 11.59 -23.18
N ILE A 193 -20.42 11.04 -21.96
CA ILE A 193 -21.57 11.22 -21.05
C ILE A 193 -21.81 12.71 -20.78
N ARG A 194 -20.76 13.45 -20.40
CA ARG A 194 -20.86 14.90 -20.13
C ARG A 194 -21.38 15.65 -21.36
N GLU A 195 -20.84 15.36 -22.54
CA GLU A 195 -21.29 16.00 -23.79
C GLU A 195 -22.77 15.77 -24.04
N LEU A 196 -23.25 14.52 -23.93
CA LEU A 196 -24.66 14.20 -24.16
C LEU A 196 -25.60 14.92 -23.19
N ILE A 197 -25.23 14.98 -21.91
CA ILE A 197 -26.01 15.67 -20.87
C ILE A 197 -25.96 17.19 -21.06
N ALA A 198 -24.75 17.76 -21.23
CA ALA A 198 -24.55 19.20 -21.31
C ALA A 198 -25.12 19.81 -22.60
N SER A 199 -25.14 19.06 -23.69
CA SER A 199 -25.78 19.47 -24.95
C SER A 199 -27.30 19.29 -24.97
N GLY A 200 -27.88 18.66 -23.94
CA GLY A 200 -29.31 18.34 -23.88
C GLY A 200 -29.77 17.25 -24.85
N ARG A 201 -28.83 16.51 -25.46
CA ARG A 201 -29.14 15.42 -26.42
C ARG A 201 -29.71 14.18 -25.76
N ALA A 202 -29.38 13.95 -24.49
CA ALA A 202 -29.85 12.79 -23.72
C ALA A 202 -30.10 13.16 -22.26
N ARG A 203 -31.11 12.52 -21.66
CA ARG A 203 -31.25 12.48 -20.19
C ARG A 203 -30.27 11.46 -19.61
N PRO A 204 -29.82 11.61 -18.35
CA PRO A 204 -28.87 10.67 -17.76
C PRO A 204 -29.32 9.20 -17.86
N ASP A 205 -30.58 8.92 -17.56
CA ASP A 205 -31.16 7.57 -17.59
C ASP A 205 -31.21 6.94 -18.99
N GLU A 206 -31.00 7.72 -20.06
CA GLU A 206 -30.97 7.22 -21.44
C GLU A 206 -29.59 6.77 -21.88
N ILE A 207 -28.57 6.93 -21.02
CA ILE A 207 -27.15 6.72 -21.35
C ILE A 207 -26.62 5.47 -20.65
N ALA A 208 -25.94 4.61 -21.40
CA ALA A 208 -25.21 3.48 -20.86
C ALA A 208 -23.77 3.40 -21.39
N VAL A 209 -22.88 3.05 -20.49
CA VAL A 209 -21.53 2.59 -20.80
C VAL A 209 -21.44 1.16 -20.26
N CYS A 210 -20.95 0.22 -21.07
CA CYS A 210 -20.82 -1.16 -20.61
C CYS A 210 -19.62 -1.89 -21.19
N ALA A 211 -19.20 -2.95 -20.50
CA ALA A 211 -18.23 -3.93 -20.96
C ALA A 211 -18.73 -5.33 -20.61
N THR A 212 -18.19 -6.37 -21.25
CA THR A 212 -18.50 -7.77 -20.87
C THR A 212 -17.99 -8.13 -19.48
N ALA A 213 -16.87 -7.52 -19.07
CA ALA A 213 -16.24 -7.63 -17.76
C ALA A 213 -15.76 -6.23 -17.34
N THR A 214 -16.07 -5.78 -16.13
CA THR A 214 -15.91 -4.37 -15.72
C THR A 214 -14.61 -4.10 -14.97
N GLU A 215 -13.90 -5.13 -14.53
CA GLU A 215 -12.76 -5.05 -13.60
C GLU A 215 -11.62 -4.19 -14.16
N GLY A 216 -11.39 -4.23 -15.47
CA GLY A 216 -10.36 -3.43 -16.15
C GLY A 216 -10.64 -1.92 -16.17
N TRP A 217 -11.85 -1.49 -15.80
CA TRP A 217 -12.27 -0.09 -15.81
C TRP A 217 -12.85 0.37 -14.46
N ASP A 218 -13.27 -0.53 -13.57
CA ASP A 218 -13.99 -0.17 -12.34
C ASP A 218 -13.24 0.86 -11.48
N ASP A 219 -11.95 0.66 -11.20
CA ASP A 219 -11.16 1.62 -10.43
C ASP A 219 -11.05 2.99 -11.13
N HIS A 220 -10.90 2.98 -12.45
CA HIS A 220 -10.86 4.21 -13.24
C HIS A 220 -12.21 4.91 -13.23
N MET A 221 -13.31 4.19 -13.46
CA MET A 221 -14.67 4.73 -13.47
C MET A 221 -15.02 5.30 -12.10
N LEU A 222 -14.67 4.60 -11.01
CA LEU A 222 -14.94 5.04 -9.66
C LEU A 222 -14.25 6.36 -9.33
N VAL A 223 -12.93 6.43 -9.54
CA VAL A 223 -12.13 7.63 -9.24
C VAL A 223 -12.54 8.81 -10.13
N LEU A 224 -12.67 8.58 -11.43
CA LEU A 224 -12.97 9.66 -12.39
C LEU A 224 -14.41 10.15 -12.28
N THR A 225 -15.37 9.28 -11.96
CA THR A 225 -16.76 9.69 -11.71
C THR A 225 -16.85 10.56 -10.47
N ALA A 226 -16.17 10.19 -9.38
CA ALA A 226 -16.13 10.99 -8.15
C ALA A 226 -15.59 12.40 -8.39
N ASP A 227 -14.51 12.54 -9.16
CA ASP A 227 -13.93 13.83 -9.57
C ASP A 227 -14.84 14.65 -10.49
N SER A 228 -15.65 13.98 -11.31
CA SER A 228 -16.51 14.64 -12.31
C SER A 228 -17.80 15.23 -11.74
N GLY A 229 -18.34 14.67 -10.65
CA GLY A 229 -19.71 14.97 -10.22
C GLY A 229 -20.81 14.54 -11.21
N LEU A 230 -20.51 13.69 -12.19
CA LEU A 230 -21.52 13.14 -13.12
C LEU A 230 -22.45 12.15 -12.41
N PRO A 231 -23.75 12.11 -12.77
CA PRO A 231 -24.70 11.13 -12.26
C PRO A 231 -24.50 9.79 -13.00
N VAL A 232 -23.55 8.99 -12.53
CA VAL A 232 -23.26 7.63 -13.03
C VAL A 232 -23.60 6.60 -11.96
N HIS A 233 -24.39 5.58 -12.30
CA HIS A 233 -24.79 4.47 -11.44
C HIS A 233 -24.04 3.18 -11.81
N PHE A 234 -23.53 2.46 -10.81
CA PHE A 234 -22.82 1.18 -10.93
C PHE A 234 -23.81 0.03 -10.68
N SER A 235 -24.33 -0.58 -11.76
CA SER A 235 -25.37 -1.62 -11.63
C SER A 235 -24.91 -2.88 -10.88
N HIS A 236 -23.61 -3.15 -10.85
CA HIS A 236 -22.97 -4.26 -10.13
C HIS A 236 -22.41 -3.86 -8.77
N GLY A 237 -22.74 -2.64 -8.30
CA GLY A 237 -22.24 -2.06 -7.06
C GLY A 237 -20.80 -1.56 -7.16
N VAL A 238 -20.35 -0.94 -6.07
CA VAL A 238 -18.98 -0.43 -5.90
C VAL A 238 -18.18 -1.36 -4.98
N PRO A 239 -16.85 -1.49 -5.17
CA PRO A 239 -16.00 -2.25 -4.25
C PRO A 239 -16.20 -1.84 -2.79
N ALA A 240 -16.41 -2.80 -1.90
CA ALA A 240 -16.57 -2.50 -0.47
C ALA A 240 -15.33 -1.77 0.07
N LEU A 241 -14.14 -2.16 -0.40
CA LEU A 241 -12.87 -1.50 -0.07
C LEU A 241 -12.76 -0.05 -0.55
N ALA A 242 -13.63 0.44 -1.42
CA ALA A 242 -13.69 1.86 -1.75
C ALA A 242 -14.45 2.69 -0.70
N SER A 243 -15.24 2.04 0.16
CA SER A 243 -15.97 2.69 1.24
C SER A 243 -15.12 2.86 2.49
N ARG A 244 -15.51 3.79 3.35
CA ARG A 244 -14.86 3.99 4.65
C ARG A 244 -15.02 2.76 5.55
N GLU A 245 -16.20 2.16 5.54
CA GLU A 245 -16.56 0.99 6.32
C GLU A 245 -15.72 -0.21 5.89
N GLY A 246 -15.56 -0.45 4.58
CA GLY A 246 -14.69 -1.49 4.05
C GLY A 246 -13.21 -1.24 4.33
N GLN A 247 -12.73 0.00 4.29
CA GLN A 247 -11.37 0.34 4.73
C GLN A 247 -11.14 0.11 6.23
N THR A 248 -12.18 0.27 7.06
CA THR A 248 -12.11 -0.06 8.49
C THR A 248 -12.03 -1.57 8.70
N CYS A 249 -12.80 -2.34 7.93
CA CYS A 249 -12.69 -3.81 7.88
C CYS A 249 -11.28 -4.22 7.43
N ALA A 250 -10.75 -3.64 6.36
CA ALA A 250 -9.41 -3.95 5.86
C ALA A 250 -8.30 -3.67 6.89
N ALA A 251 -8.40 -2.55 7.63
CA ALA A 251 -7.46 -2.25 8.71
C ALA A 251 -7.52 -3.27 9.84
N LEU A 252 -8.71 -3.77 10.19
CA LEU A 252 -8.87 -4.82 11.19
C LEU A 252 -8.32 -6.16 10.67
N ALA A 253 -8.68 -6.55 9.45
CA ALA A 253 -8.20 -7.78 8.82
C ALA A 253 -6.67 -7.81 8.75
N ASP A 254 -6.03 -6.70 8.37
CA ASP A 254 -4.57 -6.60 8.30
C ASP A 254 -3.90 -6.83 9.66
N VAL A 255 -4.43 -6.28 10.77
CA VAL A 255 -3.89 -6.56 12.10
C VAL A 255 -4.08 -8.02 12.49
N LEU A 256 -5.24 -8.61 12.20
CA LEU A 256 -5.53 -10.02 12.55
C LEU A 256 -4.72 -11.02 11.72
N LEU A 257 -4.43 -10.70 10.45
CA LEU A 257 -3.69 -11.57 9.53
C LEU A 257 -2.18 -11.41 9.66
N ASN A 258 -1.69 -10.17 9.83
CA ASN A 258 -0.26 -9.84 9.81
C ASN A 258 0.31 -9.53 11.21
N GLY A 259 -0.52 -9.57 12.25
CA GLY A 259 -0.12 -9.36 13.64
C GLY A 259 -0.05 -7.89 14.08
N LEU A 260 0.35 -7.68 15.32
CA LEU A 260 0.49 -6.33 15.89
C LEU A 260 1.66 -5.59 15.25
N SER A 261 1.51 -4.27 15.17
CA SER A 261 2.59 -3.32 14.93
C SER A 261 2.05 -1.91 15.18
N GLN A 262 2.94 -0.95 15.39
CA GLN A 262 2.49 0.41 15.72
C GLN A 262 1.67 1.05 14.58
N ASP A 263 2.04 0.86 13.31
CA ASP A 263 1.33 1.50 12.20
C ASP A 263 0.01 0.81 11.87
N ARG A 264 -0.04 -0.53 11.94
CA ARG A 264 -1.30 -1.26 11.75
C ARG A 264 -2.32 -0.91 12.84
N VAL A 265 -1.89 -0.84 14.11
CA VAL A 265 -2.76 -0.43 15.22
C VAL A 265 -3.19 1.03 15.07
N ARG A 266 -2.27 1.95 14.72
CA ARG A 266 -2.63 3.36 14.45
C ARG A 266 -3.64 3.49 13.32
N ARG A 267 -3.45 2.74 12.23
CA ARG A 267 -4.35 2.73 11.07
C ARG A 267 -5.74 2.25 11.45
N LEU A 268 -5.84 1.18 12.23
CA LEU A 268 -7.10 0.65 12.75
C LEU A 268 -7.79 1.65 13.69
N LEU A 269 -7.09 2.13 14.71
CA LEU A 269 -7.66 3.05 15.70
C LEU A 269 -8.06 4.39 15.08
N GLY A 270 -7.27 4.93 14.15
CA GLY A 270 -7.61 6.15 13.41
C GLY A 270 -8.91 6.06 12.61
N ARG A 271 -9.36 4.84 12.29
CA ARG A 271 -10.64 4.58 11.62
C ARG A 271 -11.77 4.25 12.60
N ALA A 272 -11.47 3.55 13.70
CA ALA A 272 -12.44 2.94 14.60
C ALA A 272 -12.79 3.78 15.85
N VAL A 273 -11.92 4.71 16.27
CA VAL A 273 -12.15 5.56 17.46
C VAL A 273 -13.40 6.43 17.28
N GLY A 274 -14.24 6.48 18.32
CA GLY A 274 -15.51 7.21 18.34
C GLY A 274 -16.62 6.60 17.48
N ARG A 275 -16.44 5.36 17.01
CA ARG A 275 -17.37 4.65 16.11
C ARG A 275 -17.61 3.19 16.51
N SER A 276 -16.92 2.74 17.53
CA SER A 276 -16.90 1.35 17.98
C SER A 276 -17.00 1.30 19.49
N ARG A 277 -17.80 0.36 19.99
CA ARG A 277 -18.10 0.26 21.43
C ARG A 277 -16.86 0.09 22.30
N GLY A 278 -15.86 -0.65 21.80
CA GLY A 278 -14.62 -0.90 22.52
C GLY A 278 -13.68 0.30 22.62
N LEU A 279 -13.89 1.36 21.83
CA LEU A 279 -12.99 2.50 21.73
C LEU A 279 -13.67 3.84 22.04
N ASP A 280 -14.93 3.83 22.49
CA ASP A 280 -15.69 5.06 22.77
C ASP A 280 -15.03 5.91 23.87
N ALA A 281 -14.37 5.27 24.84
CA ALA A 281 -13.64 5.94 25.92
C ALA A 281 -12.18 6.30 25.57
N LEU A 282 -11.68 5.89 24.39
CA LEU A 282 -10.27 6.11 24.03
C LEU A 282 -10.08 7.56 23.55
N PRO A 283 -9.19 8.35 24.18
CA PRO A 283 -8.99 9.74 23.76
C PRO A 283 -8.25 9.81 22.42
N PRO A 284 -8.47 10.86 21.59
CA PRO A 284 -7.69 11.09 20.37
C PRO A 284 -6.18 11.16 20.60
N THR A 285 -5.76 11.55 21.81
CA THR A 285 -4.36 11.65 22.27
C THR A 285 -3.79 10.32 22.77
N TRP A 286 -4.45 9.17 22.52
CA TRP A 286 -4.01 7.87 23.05
C TRP A 286 -2.55 7.52 22.75
N ALA A 287 -2.03 7.97 21.59
CA ALA A 287 -0.66 7.70 21.17
C ALA A 287 0.38 8.65 21.79
N GLN A 288 -0.04 9.65 22.58
CA GLN A 288 0.87 10.60 23.22
C GLN A 288 1.84 9.86 24.15
N GLY A 289 3.14 10.16 24.01
CA GLY A 289 4.23 9.56 24.78
C GLY A 289 4.86 8.32 24.13
N LEU A 290 4.18 7.68 23.18
CA LEU A 290 4.75 6.57 22.40
C LEU A 290 5.83 7.08 21.45
N ARG A 291 6.90 6.29 21.30
CA ARG A 291 7.95 6.56 20.32
C ARG A 291 7.41 6.28 18.91
N PRO A 292 7.46 7.23 17.96
CA PRO A 292 6.89 7.06 16.63
C PRO A 292 7.51 5.94 15.78
N GLY A 293 8.76 5.54 16.09
CA GLY A 293 9.46 4.48 15.38
C GLY A 293 9.38 3.12 16.06
N ALA A 294 8.64 2.97 17.17
CA ALA A 294 8.61 1.70 17.90
C ALA A 294 7.97 0.59 17.05
N ALA A 295 8.63 -0.57 16.98
CA ALA A 295 8.15 -1.72 16.22
C ALA A 295 6.83 -2.28 16.79
N LEU A 296 6.83 -2.61 18.09
CA LEU A 296 5.67 -3.10 18.85
C LEU A 296 4.97 -4.30 18.19
N PHE A 297 5.72 -5.35 17.85
CA PHE A 297 5.18 -6.58 17.25
C PHE A 297 4.59 -7.56 18.27
N GLU A 298 4.99 -7.44 19.53
CA GLU A 298 4.56 -8.32 20.61
C GLU A 298 3.77 -7.57 21.69
N LEU A 299 2.85 -8.25 22.35
CA LEU A 299 2.00 -7.66 23.39
C LEU A 299 2.83 -7.10 24.57
N GLU A 300 3.92 -7.77 24.93
CA GLU A 300 4.80 -7.31 26.01
C GLU A 300 5.55 -6.02 25.63
N GLN A 301 5.91 -5.86 24.35
CA GLN A 301 6.50 -4.61 23.85
C GLN A 301 5.49 -3.46 23.95
N TRP A 302 4.22 -3.71 23.59
CA TRP A 302 3.14 -2.74 23.78
C TRP A 302 2.93 -2.35 25.24
N ARG A 303 2.93 -3.32 26.15
CA ARG A 303 2.78 -3.07 27.59
C ARG A 303 3.86 -2.12 28.10
N ARG A 304 5.13 -2.45 27.83
CA ARG A 304 6.28 -1.60 28.20
C ARG A 304 6.22 -0.22 27.56
N ALA A 305 5.89 -0.15 26.27
CA ALA A 305 5.79 1.12 25.56
C ALA A 305 4.69 2.03 26.15
N LEU A 306 3.55 1.46 26.53
CA LEU A 306 2.45 2.20 27.15
C LEU A 306 2.78 2.62 28.60
N ASP A 307 3.49 1.78 29.36
CA ASP A 307 3.97 2.12 30.71
C ASP A 307 4.95 3.29 30.66
N GLU A 308 5.92 3.27 29.73
CA GLU A 308 6.83 4.40 29.52
C GLU A 308 6.13 5.65 29.01
N ALA A 309 5.18 5.49 28.09
CA ALA A 309 4.43 6.59 27.53
C ALA A 309 3.60 7.28 28.62
N HIS A 310 3.03 6.53 29.57
CA HIS A 310 2.21 7.07 30.65
C HIS A 310 2.91 8.19 31.42
N ALA A 311 4.19 8.00 31.78
CA ALA A 311 4.99 9.01 32.48
C ALA A 311 5.22 10.30 31.66
N ARG A 312 5.11 10.22 30.32
CA ARG A 312 5.35 11.35 29.39
C ARG A 312 4.05 12.04 28.96
N ARG A 313 2.89 11.55 29.40
CA ARG A 313 1.58 12.11 29.06
C ARG A 313 1.29 13.35 29.89
N THR A 314 0.76 14.38 29.25
CA THR A 314 0.37 15.64 29.91
C THR A 314 -1.12 15.73 30.20
N ASP A 315 -1.93 14.79 29.67
CA ASP A 315 -3.38 14.82 29.80
C ASP A 315 -3.92 14.01 31.00
N GLY A 316 -3.05 13.33 31.75
CA GLY A 316 -3.39 12.60 32.96
C GLY A 316 -4.26 11.35 32.75
N VAL A 317 -4.56 10.99 31.50
CA VAL A 317 -5.40 9.83 31.18
C VAL A 317 -4.55 8.56 31.10
N ASP A 318 -4.94 7.53 31.86
CA ASP A 318 -4.36 6.20 31.73
C ASP A 318 -5.09 5.40 30.64
N VAL A 319 -4.40 5.20 29.51
CA VAL A 319 -4.96 4.51 28.34
C VAL A 319 -4.70 3.00 28.35
N ARG A 320 -3.84 2.50 29.25
CA ARG A 320 -3.51 1.07 29.39
C ARG A 320 -4.76 0.18 29.62
N PRO A 321 -5.68 0.49 30.55
CA PRO A 321 -6.87 -0.33 30.76
C PRO A 321 -7.83 -0.34 29.57
N LEU A 322 -7.73 0.66 28.68
CA LEU A 322 -8.57 0.76 27.47
C LEU A 322 -7.96 0.01 26.29
N LEU A 323 -6.64 0.12 26.09
CA LEU A 323 -5.93 -0.44 24.94
C LEU A 323 -5.49 -1.89 25.12
N MET A 324 -5.03 -2.28 26.31
CA MET A 324 -4.48 -3.63 26.52
C MET A 324 -5.48 -4.75 26.20
N PRO A 325 -6.77 -4.68 26.62
CA PRO A 325 -7.75 -5.70 26.25
C PRO A 325 -7.98 -5.80 24.73
N VAL A 326 -7.93 -4.66 24.02
CA VAL A 326 -8.06 -4.61 22.56
C VAL A 326 -6.86 -5.31 21.90
N LEU A 327 -5.64 -4.98 22.34
CA LEU A 327 -4.41 -5.58 21.82
C LEU A 327 -4.34 -7.08 22.10
N GLU A 328 -4.84 -7.54 23.24
CA GLU A 328 -4.95 -8.96 23.59
C GLU A 328 -5.92 -9.74 22.67
N VAL A 329 -7.00 -9.12 22.21
CA VAL A 329 -7.90 -9.73 21.22
C VAL A 329 -7.21 -9.78 19.86
N LEU A 330 -6.58 -8.69 19.44
CA LEU A 330 -5.89 -8.58 18.16
C LEU A 330 -4.70 -9.55 18.04
N ALA A 331 -3.95 -9.76 19.12
CA ALA A 331 -2.79 -10.66 19.16
C ALA A 331 -3.14 -12.14 18.93
N ARG A 332 -4.41 -12.54 19.07
CA ARG A 332 -4.88 -13.91 18.80
C ARG A 332 -5.04 -14.21 17.31
N GLY A 333 -4.88 -13.19 16.46
CA GLY A 333 -4.94 -13.30 15.00
C GLY A 333 -6.33 -13.65 14.46
N ALA A 334 -6.37 -14.29 13.30
CA ALA A 334 -7.61 -14.59 12.56
C ALA A 334 -8.68 -15.32 13.39
N GLY A 335 -8.28 -16.18 14.34
CA GLY A 335 -9.21 -16.89 15.24
C GLY A 335 -10.04 -15.97 16.15
N ALA A 336 -9.69 -14.69 16.30
CA ALA A 336 -10.44 -13.71 17.06
C ALA A 336 -11.34 -12.80 16.22
N ALA A 337 -11.54 -13.09 14.92
CA ALA A 337 -12.30 -12.24 14.00
C ALA A 337 -13.71 -11.87 14.50
N ASP A 338 -14.45 -12.81 15.08
CA ASP A 338 -15.80 -12.55 15.61
C ASP A 338 -15.77 -11.62 16.84
N ALA A 339 -14.88 -11.90 17.79
CA ALA A 339 -14.72 -11.09 19.00
C ALA A 339 -14.23 -9.67 18.66
N ALA A 340 -13.28 -9.57 17.73
CA ALA A 340 -12.71 -8.30 17.31
C ALA A 340 -13.74 -7.43 16.58
N CYS A 341 -14.62 -8.02 15.75
CA CYS A 341 -15.62 -7.24 15.02
C CYS A 341 -16.62 -6.54 15.94
N GLY A 342 -17.12 -7.23 16.98
CA GLY A 342 -18.09 -6.67 17.92
C GLY A 342 -17.50 -5.58 18.81
N LEU A 343 -16.19 -5.66 19.05
CA LEU A 343 -15.44 -4.69 19.84
C LEU A 343 -15.06 -3.44 19.02
N LEU A 344 -14.60 -3.62 17.78
CA LEU A 344 -13.84 -2.61 17.03
C LEU A 344 -14.55 -2.05 15.79
N LEU A 345 -15.64 -2.67 15.33
CA LEU A 345 -16.41 -2.19 14.17
C LEU A 345 -17.72 -1.54 14.59
N GLY A 346 -18.08 -0.45 13.92
CA GLY A 346 -19.43 0.12 13.97
C GLY A 346 -20.43 -0.74 13.18
N ARG A 347 -21.73 -0.55 13.40
CA ARG A 347 -22.80 -1.40 12.82
C ARG A 347 -22.68 -1.64 11.31
N ALA A 348 -22.41 -0.61 10.52
CA ALA A 348 -22.30 -0.74 9.06
C ALA A 348 -21.08 -1.57 8.64
N ALA A 349 -19.91 -1.30 9.23
CA ALA A 349 -18.70 -2.09 8.99
C ALA A 349 -18.85 -3.53 9.50
N GLN A 350 -19.53 -3.74 10.63
CA GLN A 350 -19.83 -5.06 11.15
C GLN A 350 -20.70 -5.88 10.18
N ALA A 351 -21.67 -5.27 9.51
CA ALA A 351 -22.47 -5.96 8.50
C ALA A 351 -21.61 -6.43 7.32
N LEU A 352 -20.66 -5.61 6.85
CA LEU A 352 -19.70 -6.00 5.81
C LEU A 352 -18.78 -7.13 6.28
N TRP A 353 -18.30 -7.04 7.51
CA TRP A 353 -17.42 -8.04 8.10
C TRP A 353 -18.10 -9.40 8.23
N VAL A 354 -19.33 -9.43 8.73
CA VAL A 354 -20.13 -10.64 8.82
C VAL A 354 -20.36 -11.24 7.44
N GLU A 355 -20.66 -10.42 6.43
CA GLU A 355 -20.83 -10.90 5.06
C GLU A 355 -19.53 -11.47 4.47
N ALA A 356 -18.38 -10.85 4.76
CA ALA A 356 -17.08 -11.37 4.36
C ALA A 356 -16.77 -12.74 5.00
N LEU A 357 -17.03 -12.88 6.30
CA LEU A 357 -16.85 -14.14 7.04
C LEU A 357 -17.83 -15.25 6.63
N ARG A 358 -19.00 -14.91 6.06
CA ARG A 358 -19.88 -15.92 5.47
C ARG A 358 -19.22 -16.56 4.25
N ARG A 359 -18.62 -15.74 3.38
CA ARG A 359 -18.03 -16.18 2.10
C ARG A 359 -16.73 -16.97 2.25
N ALA A 360 -15.91 -16.64 3.25
CA ALA A 360 -14.61 -17.24 3.44
C ALA A 360 -14.23 -17.36 4.93
N PRO A 361 -13.36 -18.31 5.31
CA PRO A 361 -12.84 -18.37 6.68
C PRO A 361 -12.08 -17.08 7.04
N PRO A 362 -11.89 -16.78 8.34
CA PRO A 362 -11.16 -15.60 8.81
C PRO A 362 -9.77 -15.41 8.16
N ASP A 363 -9.04 -16.50 7.90
CA ASP A 363 -7.71 -16.46 7.28
C ASP A 363 -7.73 -15.93 5.83
N ALA A 364 -8.90 -15.90 5.19
CA ALA A 364 -9.10 -15.44 3.82
C ALA A 364 -9.94 -14.15 3.75
N LEU A 365 -9.98 -13.38 4.84
CA LEU A 365 -10.70 -12.10 4.93
C LEU A 365 -10.26 -11.10 3.86
N GLU A 366 -8.98 -11.08 3.49
CA GLU A 366 -8.48 -10.19 2.44
C GLU A 366 -9.21 -10.42 1.10
N PHE A 367 -9.36 -11.67 0.67
CA PHE A 367 -10.02 -12.01 -0.59
C PHE A 367 -11.52 -11.75 -0.56
N SER A 368 -12.19 -12.13 0.53
CA SER A 368 -13.64 -11.93 0.67
C SER A 368 -14.02 -10.45 0.71
N LEU A 369 -13.22 -9.60 1.38
CA LEU A 369 -13.42 -8.15 1.39
C LEU A 369 -13.15 -7.50 0.03
N GLN A 370 -12.17 -7.99 -0.74
CA GLN A 370 -11.88 -7.49 -2.10
C GLN A 370 -13.02 -7.76 -3.09
N GLU A 371 -13.66 -8.92 -2.99
CA GLU A 371 -14.78 -9.33 -3.85
C GLU A 371 -16.11 -8.68 -3.46
N LEU A 372 -16.25 -8.25 -2.21
CA LEU A 372 -17.49 -7.66 -1.73
C LEU A 372 -17.82 -6.37 -2.49
N ARG A 373 -19.07 -6.24 -2.89
CA ARG A 373 -19.63 -5.07 -3.59
C ARG A 373 -20.79 -4.51 -2.78
N LEU A 374 -20.91 -3.18 -2.77
CA LEU A 374 -21.99 -2.47 -2.10
C LEU A 374 -22.85 -1.72 -3.10
N PRO A 375 -24.15 -1.54 -2.82
CA PRO A 375 -24.96 -0.59 -3.57
C PRO A 375 -24.29 0.78 -3.57
N ASP A 376 -24.27 1.45 -4.72
CA ASP A 376 -23.67 2.77 -4.85
C ASP A 376 -24.56 3.92 -4.33
N GLY A 377 -25.78 3.58 -3.90
CA GLY A 377 -26.77 4.51 -3.36
C GLY A 377 -27.43 5.42 -4.39
N ARG A 378 -27.24 5.17 -5.70
CA ARG A 378 -27.79 6.00 -6.78
C ARG A 378 -29.00 5.33 -7.43
N ASP A 379 -29.94 6.15 -7.87
CA ASP A 379 -31.12 5.69 -8.61
C ASP A 379 -30.76 5.48 -10.10
N PRO A 380 -30.91 4.24 -10.66
CA PRO A 380 -30.73 3.98 -12.08
C PRO A 380 -31.70 4.74 -13.00
N GLY A 381 -32.80 5.28 -12.47
CA GLY A 381 -33.76 6.12 -13.19
C GLY A 381 -33.35 7.59 -13.33
N ALA A 382 -32.28 8.02 -12.65
CA ALA A 382 -31.79 9.40 -12.68
C ALA A 382 -30.32 9.52 -13.12
N CYS A 383 -29.68 8.41 -13.50
CA CYS A 383 -28.25 8.32 -13.77
C CYS A 383 -27.95 7.62 -15.09
N ALA A 384 -26.84 8.01 -15.71
CA ALA A 384 -26.18 7.17 -16.71
C ALA A 384 -25.70 5.88 -16.02
N VAL A 385 -25.73 4.75 -16.72
CA VAL A 385 -25.33 3.47 -16.11
C VAL A 385 -23.95 3.01 -16.58
N TRP A 386 -23.09 2.64 -15.66
CA TRP A 386 -21.91 1.79 -15.90
C TRP A 386 -22.25 0.37 -15.47
N CYS A 387 -22.16 -0.58 -16.39
CA CYS A 387 -22.65 -1.93 -16.15
C CYS A 387 -21.93 -3.02 -16.95
N PRO A 388 -22.06 -4.28 -16.50
CA PRO A 388 -21.81 -5.44 -17.35
C PRO A 388 -22.80 -5.51 -18.52
N ALA A 389 -22.36 -6.07 -19.65
CA ALA A 389 -23.15 -6.14 -20.87
C ALA A 389 -24.47 -6.92 -20.70
N ASN A 390 -24.50 -7.96 -19.88
CA ASN A 390 -25.72 -8.74 -19.61
C ASN A 390 -26.80 -7.90 -18.90
N HIS A 391 -26.42 -6.98 -18.01
CA HIS A 391 -27.37 -6.07 -17.37
C HIS A 391 -27.97 -5.11 -18.39
N LEU A 392 -27.14 -4.54 -19.28
CA LEU A 392 -27.62 -3.63 -20.32
C LEU A 392 -28.50 -4.33 -21.36
N ALA A 393 -28.22 -5.60 -21.70
CA ALA A 393 -29.05 -6.37 -22.61
C ALA A 393 -30.49 -6.55 -22.08
N ALA A 394 -30.65 -6.70 -20.76
CA ALA A 394 -31.96 -6.79 -20.11
C ALA A 394 -32.64 -5.42 -19.90
N ALA A 395 -31.87 -4.33 -19.83
CA ALA A 395 -32.41 -2.97 -19.72
C ALA A 395 -31.75 -2.01 -20.74
N PRO A 396 -32.00 -2.18 -22.06
CA PRO A 396 -31.31 -1.40 -23.09
C PRO A 396 -31.55 0.10 -22.95
N ARG A 397 -30.51 0.88 -23.24
CA ARG A 397 -30.56 2.36 -23.22
C ARG A 397 -30.40 2.90 -24.64
N ARG A 398 -30.90 4.13 -24.86
CA ARG A 398 -30.94 4.76 -26.18
C ARG A 398 -29.56 5.19 -26.67
N PHE A 399 -28.70 5.67 -25.77
CA PHE A 399 -27.33 6.09 -26.06
C PHE A 399 -26.38 5.10 -25.42
N VAL A 400 -25.60 4.38 -26.22
CA VAL A 400 -24.72 3.32 -25.72
C VAL A 400 -23.29 3.50 -26.16
N ARG A 401 -22.36 3.29 -25.22
CA ARG A 401 -20.94 3.13 -25.49
C ARG A 401 -20.42 1.81 -24.93
N LEU A 402 -19.94 0.95 -25.82
CA LEU A 402 -19.29 -0.32 -25.46
C LEU A 402 -17.79 -0.10 -25.26
N LEU A 403 -17.23 -0.56 -24.15
CA LEU A 403 -15.80 -0.49 -23.86
C LEU A 403 -15.10 -1.82 -24.11
N GLY A 404 -13.82 -1.74 -24.47
CA GLY A 404 -12.95 -2.91 -24.51
C GLY A 404 -13.16 -3.85 -25.69
N LEU A 405 -13.59 -3.35 -26.86
CA LEU A 405 -13.80 -4.12 -28.11
C LEU A 405 -12.48 -4.72 -28.65
N THR A 406 -11.96 -5.71 -27.93
CA THR A 406 -10.72 -6.43 -28.18
C THR A 406 -11.00 -7.94 -28.25
N THR A 407 -10.07 -8.72 -28.80
CA THR A 407 -10.18 -10.18 -28.93
C THR A 407 -10.25 -10.96 -27.61
N GLN A 408 -10.01 -10.30 -26.47
CA GLN A 408 -10.06 -10.91 -25.14
C GLN A 408 -11.36 -10.61 -24.40
N SER A 409 -12.02 -9.49 -24.71
CA SER A 409 -13.21 -9.04 -23.97
C SER A 409 -14.50 -9.19 -24.78
N TRP A 410 -14.47 -8.96 -26.09
CA TRP A 410 -15.67 -9.05 -26.92
C TRP A 410 -15.45 -10.01 -28.10
N PRO A 411 -16.08 -11.18 -28.11
CA PRO A 411 -16.62 -11.86 -26.94
C PRO A 411 -15.49 -12.36 -26.01
N ARG A 412 -15.78 -12.59 -24.72
CA ARG A 412 -14.84 -13.25 -23.81
C ARG A 412 -14.61 -14.68 -24.27
N ARG A 413 -13.40 -15.18 -24.02
CA ARG A 413 -13.04 -16.58 -24.29
C ARG A 413 -13.68 -17.50 -23.25
N THR A 414 -14.24 -18.61 -23.72
CA THR A 414 -14.81 -19.63 -22.85
C THR A 414 -13.69 -20.45 -22.20
N GLY A 415 -13.55 -20.33 -20.87
CA GLY A 415 -12.63 -21.13 -20.06
C GLY A 415 -13.13 -22.56 -19.80
N GLU A 416 -12.27 -23.39 -19.19
CA GLU A 416 -12.61 -24.73 -18.69
C GLU A 416 -13.29 -24.65 -17.31
N ASP A 417 -14.10 -25.66 -16.98
CA ASP A 417 -14.62 -25.82 -15.62
C ASP A 417 -13.52 -26.27 -14.66
N PRO A 418 -13.44 -25.69 -13.45
CA PRO A 418 -12.37 -26.00 -12.49
C PRO A 418 -12.42 -27.46 -12.01
N LEU A 419 -13.62 -28.08 -11.94
CA LEU A 419 -13.78 -29.46 -11.50
C LEU A 419 -14.16 -30.41 -12.65
N VAL A 420 -14.88 -29.95 -13.67
CA VAL A 420 -15.36 -30.77 -14.81
C VAL A 420 -14.80 -30.27 -16.15
N PRO A 421 -13.47 -30.35 -16.36
CA PRO A 421 -12.88 -30.02 -17.65
C PRO A 421 -13.46 -30.88 -18.77
N SER A 422 -13.31 -30.41 -20.00
CA SER A 422 -13.91 -30.97 -21.23
C SER A 422 -13.61 -32.44 -21.50
N HIS A 423 -12.51 -32.99 -20.96
CA HIS A 423 -12.19 -34.42 -21.06
C HIS A 423 -13.00 -35.32 -20.11
N ILE A 424 -13.66 -34.74 -19.09
CA ILE A 424 -14.54 -35.43 -18.15
C ILE A 424 -15.98 -35.39 -18.66
N LEU A 425 -16.47 -34.20 -19.01
CA LEU A 425 -17.78 -33.99 -19.61
C LEU A 425 -17.65 -32.96 -20.73
N SER A 426 -18.24 -33.24 -21.90
CA SER A 426 -18.22 -32.28 -23.00
C SER A 426 -18.83 -30.96 -22.55
N ARG A 427 -18.21 -29.85 -22.98
CA ARG A 427 -18.63 -28.50 -22.63
C ARG A 427 -20.07 -28.22 -23.05
N ASP A 428 -20.51 -28.76 -24.18
CA ASP A 428 -21.86 -28.55 -24.72
C ASP A 428 -22.96 -29.11 -23.82
N LEU A 429 -22.62 -30.06 -22.94
CA LEU A 429 -23.55 -30.62 -21.95
C LEU A 429 -23.62 -29.78 -20.67
N LEU A 430 -22.57 -29.02 -20.36
CA LEU A 430 -22.49 -28.14 -19.19
C LEU A 430 -22.99 -26.72 -19.49
N ASP A 431 -22.68 -26.21 -20.67
CA ASP A 431 -23.02 -24.86 -21.11
C ASP A 431 -23.94 -24.98 -22.34
N SER A 432 -25.26 -24.92 -22.12
CA SER A 432 -26.22 -24.80 -23.24
C SER A 432 -25.96 -23.57 -24.13
N VAL A 433 -25.32 -22.53 -23.56
CA VAL A 433 -24.84 -21.34 -24.26
C VAL A 433 -23.51 -20.92 -23.66
N SER A 434 -22.45 -20.91 -24.47
CA SER A 434 -21.11 -20.51 -24.03
C SER A 434 -21.04 -19.03 -23.65
N VAL A 435 -20.09 -18.63 -22.80
CA VAL A 435 -19.87 -17.21 -22.45
C VAL A 435 -19.64 -16.36 -23.72
N SER A 436 -18.95 -16.92 -24.72
CA SER A 436 -18.76 -16.23 -25.99
C SER A 436 -20.06 -15.95 -26.74
N GLU A 437 -21.00 -16.88 -26.74
CA GLU A 437 -22.32 -16.72 -27.37
C GLU A 437 -23.21 -15.77 -26.57
N GLN A 438 -23.14 -15.81 -25.23
CA GLN A 438 -23.82 -14.85 -24.36
C GLN A 438 -23.36 -13.43 -24.65
N ASP A 439 -22.05 -13.20 -24.79
CA ASP A 439 -21.50 -11.88 -25.11
C ASP A 439 -21.88 -11.42 -26.53
N ARG A 440 -21.90 -12.32 -27.52
CA ARG A 440 -22.38 -12.03 -28.89
C ARG A 440 -23.86 -11.65 -28.89
N ARG A 441 -24.67 -12.35 -28.10
CA ARG A 441 -26.10 -12.05 -27.95
C ARG A 441 -26.32 -10.71 -27.28
N ALA A 442 -25.63 -10.44 -26.17
CA ALA A 442 -25.68 -9.15 -25.49
C ALA A 442 -25.29 -8.03 -26.45
N TYR A 443 -24.20 -8.20 -27.21
CA TYR A 443 -23.80 -7.25 -28.25
C TYR A 443 -24.93 -6.99 -29.27
N ALA A 444 -25.55 -8.03 -29.81
CA ALA A 444 -26.63 -7.91 -30.79
C ALA A 444 -27.85 -7.16 -30.24
N ILE A 445 -28.29 -7.49 -29.02
CA ILE A 445 -29.45 -6.83 -28.38
C ILE A 445 -29.15 -5.36 -28.10
N ILE A 446 -28.00 -5.09 -27.49
CA ILE A 446 -27.61 -3.74 -27.10
C ILE A 446 -27.49 -2.84 -28.32
N THR A 447 -26.79 -3.30 -29.37
CA THR A 447 -26.59 -2.52 -30.60
C THR A 447 -27.89 -2.31 -31.37
N ALA A 448 -28.81 -3.29 -31.36
CA ALA A 448 -30.12 -3.15 -32.01
C ALA A 448 -31.05 -2.13 -31.32
N GLN A 449 -30.80 -1.80 -30.05
CA GLN A 449 -31.63 -0.87 -29.27
C GLN A 449 -31.01 0.54 -29.15
N ALA A 450 -29.75 0.70 -29.57
CA ALA A 450 -29.00 1.95 -29.49
C ALA A 450 -29.43 2.96 -30.58
N ALA A 451 -30.62 3.54 -30.44
CA ALA A 451 -31.22 4.43 -31.44
C ALA A 451 -30.68 5.87 -31.43
N GLY A 452 -30.10 6.33 -30.31
CA GLY A 452 -29.60 7.70 -30.16
C GLY A 452 -28.13 7.86 -30.55
N ALA A 453 -27.29 6.94 -30.09
CA ALA A 453 -25.89 6.84 -30.48
C ALA A 453 -25.33 5.46 -30.11
N LEU A 454 -24.41 4.94 -30.92
CA LEU A 454 -23.67 3.71 -30.67
C LEU A 454 -22.18 3.96 -30.84
N VAL A 455 -21.41 3.89 -29.76
CA VAL A 455 -19.95 4.06 -29.76
C VAL A 455 -19.28 2.74 -29.40
N LEU A 456 -18.44 2.22 -30.30
CA LEU A 456 -17.64 1.02 -30.12
C LEU A 456 -16.20 1.41 -29.79
N SER A 457 -15.83 1.34 -28.51
CA SER A 457 -14.52 1.75 -28.02
C SER A 457 -13.60 0.56 -27.81
N ARG A 458 -12.33 0.71 -28.21
CA ARG A 458 -11.25 -0.23 -27.87
C ARG A 458 -10.00 0.47 -27.39
N SER A 459 -9.30 -0.15 -26.44
CA SER A 459 -7.93 0.21 -26.08
C SER A 459 -6.91 -0.47 -27.01
N ARG A 460 -5.83 0.24 -27.35
CA ARG A 460 -4.70 -0.31 -28.11
C ARG A 460 -3.76 -1.14 -27.26
N ARG A 461 -3.70 -0.86 -25.95
CA ARG A 461 -2.87 -1.56 -24.98
C ARG A 461 -3.67 -1.89 -23.72
N ASN A 462 -3.35 -2.97 -23.04
CA ASN A 462 -3.87 -3.27 -21.71
C ASN A 462 -3.22 -2.37 -20.63
N ALA A 463 -3.60 -2.56 -19.36
CA ALA A 463 -3.09 -1.77 -18.24
C ALA A 463 -1.55 -1.88 -18.08
N GLN A 464 -0.97 -3.03 -18.42
CA GLN A 464 0.47 -3.30 -18.36
C GLN A 464 1.23 -2.85 -19.63
N GLY A 465 0.54 -2.26 -20.61
CA GLY A 465 1.14 -1.80 -21.86
C GLY A 465 1.26 -2.85 -22.97
N GLY A 466 0.78 -4.08 -22.79
CA GLY A 466 0.72 -5.11 -23.85
C GLY A 466 -0.29 -4.76 -24.94
N LEU A 467 0.04 -5.04 -26.21
CA LEU A 467 -0.82 -4.74 -27.37
C LEU A 467 -2.13 -5.54 -27.35
N GLN A 468 -3.22 -4.90 -27.79
CA GLN A 468 -4.56 -5.49 -27.87
C GLN A 468 -5.08 -5.48 -29.31
N ALA A 469 -5.47 -6.66 -29.80
CA ALA A 469 -6.07 -6.82 -31.13
C ALA A 469 -7.57 -6.43 -31.10
N PRO A 470 -8.10 -5.86 -32.20
CA PRO A 470 -9.52 -5.52 -32.31
C PRO A 470 -10.43 -6.75 -32.21
N SER A 471 -11.60 -6.57 -31.59
CA SER A 471 -12.65 -7.59 -31.51
C SER A 471 -13.14 -8.03 -32.90
N PRO A 472 -13.49 -9.31 -33.09
CA PRO A 472 -14.18 -9.79 -34.29
C PRO A 472 -15.62 -9.27 -34.44
N LEU A 473 -16.19 -8.60 -33.42
CA LEU A 473 -17.53 -8.01 -33.46
C LEU A 473 -17.55 -6.59 -34.05
N LEU A 474 -16.38 -5.99 -34.29
CA LEU A 474 -16.31 -4.69 -34.95
C LEU A 474 -16.78 -4.84 -36.42
N PRO A 475 -17.68 -3.96 -36.88
CA PRO A 475 -18.15 -4.02 -38.27
C PRO A 475 -17.02 -3.68 -39.25
N HIS A 476 -17.04 -4.35 -40.40
CA HIS A 476 -16.11 -4.07 -41.49
C HIS A 476 -16.60 -2.83 -42.26
N GLY A 477 -15.72 -1.87 -42.54
CA GLY A 477 -16.04 -0.68 -43.34
C GLY A 477 -15.84 0.65 -42.62
N PRO A 478 -16.44 0.91 -41.43
CA PRO A 478 -16.30 2.20 -40.75
C PRO A 478 -14.84 2.48 -40.35
N CYS A 479 -14.40 3.72 -40.59
CA CYS A 479 -13.06 4.15 -40.19
C CYS A 479 -12.96 4.22 -38.66
N THR A 480 -11.89 3.66 -38.10
CA THR A 480 -11.61 3.75 -36.66
C THR A 480 -10.94 5.09 -36.34
N THR A 481 -11.60 5.92 -35.53
CA THR A 481 -11.04 7.20 -35.08
C THR A 481 -10.08 6.98 -33.91
N ALA A 482 -8.80 7.27 -34.11
CA ALA A 482 -7.79 7.17 -33.06
C ALA A 482 -7.81 8.43 -32.16
N LEU A 483 -8.31 8.27 -30.93
CA LEU A 483 -8.34 9.34 -29.94
C LEU A 483 -6.99 9.47 -29.23
N LYS A 484 -6.43 10.67 -29.26
CA LYS A 484 -5.21 11.04 -28.52
C LYS A 484 -5.54 11.37 -27.08
N ARG A 485 -4.68 10.97 -26.15
CA ARG A 485 -4.86 11.23 -24.70
C ARG A 485 -5.05 12.71 -24.38
N ALA A 486 -4.27 13.58 -25.01
CA ALA A 486 -4.29 15.03 -24.78
C ALA A 486 -5.10 15.79 -25.85
N ARG A 487 -6.07 15.14 -26.50
CA ARG A 487 -6.98 15.85 -27.41
C ARG A 487 -7.80 16.88 -26.62
N ILE A 488 -8.19 17.98 -27.27
CA ILE A 488 -9.12 18.94 -26.70
C ILE A 488 -10.55 18.38 -26.87
N PRO A 489 -11.30 18.07 -25.80
CA PRO A 489 -12.68 17.68 -25.91
C PRO A 489 -13.60 18.91 -26.04
N SER A 490 -14.74 18.70 -26.71
CA SER A 490 -15.90 19.59 -26.68
C SER A 490 -16.29 19.89 -25.23
N HIS A 491 -16.52 18.83 -24.46
CA HIS A 491 -16.78 18.87 -23.03
C HIS A 491 -15.76 18.02 -22.28
N ALA A 492 -15.00 18.65 -21.40
CA ALA A 492 -14.19 17.94 -20.43
C ALA A 492 -15.08 17.34 -19.34
N PHE A 493 -14.72 16.16 -18.82
CA PHE A 493 -15.56 15.50 -17.81
C PHE A 493 -15.38 16.10 -16.41
N SER A 494 -14.19 16.65 -16.12
CA SER A 494 -13.84 17.35 -14.88
C SER A 494 -12.92 18.55 -15.13
N GLU A 495 -12.64 19.35 -14.10
CA GLU A 495 -11.70 20.46 -14.18
C GLU A 495 -10.27 20.00 -14.50
N ALA A 496 -9.80 18.93 -13.84
CA ALA A 496 -8.46 18.39 -14.09
C ALA A 496 -8.31 17.94 -15.55
N ASP A 497 -9.36 17.32 -16.11
CA ASP A 497 -9.40 16.93 -17.52
C ASP A 497 -9.38 18.14 -18.47
N ARG A 498 -10.10 19.21 -18.12
CA ARG A 498 -10.11 20.47 -18.88
C ARG A 498 -8.72 21.09 -18.93
N LEU A 499 -8.05 21.23 -17.78
CA LEU A 499 -6.71 21.82 -17.69
C LEU A 499 -5.66 20.96 -18.40
N LEU A 500 -5.76 19.63 -18.32
CA LEU A 500 -4.87 18.74 -19.07
C LEU A 500 -5.03 18.89 -20.59
N ALA A 501 -6.28 19.05 -21.05
CA ALA A 501 -6.59 19.12 -22.47
C ALA A 501 -6.40 20.52 -23.08
N ARG A 502 -6.43 21.59 -22.27
CA ARG A 502 -6.36 22.99 -22.74
C ARG A 502 -5.12 23.69 -22.16
N PRO A 503 -3.96 23.61 -22.84
CA PRO A 503 -2.71 24.18 -22.35
C PRO A 503 -2.76 25.69 -22.09
N GLU A 504 -3.53 26.44 -22.88
CA GLU A 504 -3.70 27.88 -22.71
C GLU A 504 -4.39 28.22 -21.37
N GLU A 505 -5.46 27.49 -21.04
CA GLU A 505 -6.14 27.64 -19.74
C GLU A 505 -5.23 27.18 -18.59
N ALA A 506 -4.48 26.07 -18.78
CA ALA A 506 -3.50 25.62 -17.81
C ALA A 506 -2.40 26.67 -17.56
N ALA A 507 -1.97 27.41 -18.58
CA ALA A 507 -1.00 28.48 -18.46
C ALA A 507 -1.53 29.69 -17.67
N ILE A 508 -2.84 29.83 -17.48
CA ILE A 508 -3.42 30.87 -16.62
C ILE A 508 -3.35 30.46 -15.13
N SER A 509 -3.33 29.16 -14.83
CA SER A 509 -3.20 28.65 -13.46
C SER A 509 -1.83 28.99 -12.87
N ALA A 510 -1.82 29.73 -11.75
CA ALA A 510 -0.59 30.11 -11.06
C ALA A 510 0.22 28.88 -10.61
N ALA A 511 -0.46 27.83 -10.12
CA ALA A 511 0.19 26.61 -9.67
C ALA A 511 0.86 25.84 -10.83
N LEU A 512 0.18 25.71 -11.96
CA LEU A 512 0.73 25.03 -13.14
C LEU A 512 1.87 25.83 -13.78
N ARG A 513 1.75 27.16 -13.85
CA ARG A 513 2.87 28.03 -14.27
C ARG A 513 4.10 27.85 -13.39
N ALA A 514 3.93 27.83 -12.07
CA ALA A 514 5.05 27.63 -11.14
C ALA A 514 5.71 26.26 -11.33
N ALA A 515 4.90 25.21 -11.52
CA ALA A 515 5.40 23.85 -11.78
C ALA A 515 6.16 23.75 -13.12
N ASP A 516 5.61 24.32 -14.20
CA ASP A 516 6.24 24.35 -15.51
C ASP A 516 7.52 25.22 -15.52
N ALA A 517 7.52 26.37 -14.83
CA ALA A 517 8.72 27.17 -14.62
C ALA A 517 9.81 26.38 -13.88
N CYS A 518 9.46 25.67 -12.80
CA CYS A 518 10.38 24.78 -12.08
C CYS A 518 10.98 23.70 -13.01
N TRP A 519 10.13 23.04 -13.79
CA TRP A 519 10.54 22.03 -14.75
C TRP A 519 11.51 22.55 -15.81
N ARG A 520 11.24 23.72 -16.39
CA ARG A 520 12.13 24.38 -17.37
C ARG A 520 13.44 24.83 -16.73
N ASN A 521 13.37 25.43 -15.55
CA ASN A 521 14.54 25.92 -14.82
C ASN A 521 15.49 24.78 -14.43
N ARG A 522 14.97 23.60 -14.05
CA ARG A 522 15.76 22.39 -13.81
C ARG A 522 16.50 21.88 -15.06
N ARG A 523 16.02 22.21 -16.26
CA ARG A 523 16.66 21.86 -17.55
C ARG A 523 17.56 22.97 -18.11
N ASN A 524 17.51 24.16 -17.54
CA ASN A 524 18.36 25.28 -17.94
C ASN A 524 19.80 25.01 -17.46
N PRO A 525 20.83 25.11 -18.32
CA PRO A 525 22.23 24.95 -17.91
C PRO A 525 22.70 25.96 -16.85
N ALA A 526 22.04 27.12 -16.74
CA ALA A 526 22.33 28.11 -15.70
C ALA A 526 21.74 27.71 -14.34
N VAL A 527 22.35 28.21 -13.26
CA VAL A 527 21.79 28.11 -11.90
C VAL A 527 20.64 29.12 -11.75
N THR A 528 19.52 28.63 -11.24
CA THR A 528 18.26 29.36 -11.04
C THR A 528 17.81 29.28 -9.58
N ALA A 529 16.73 29.99 -9.23
CA ALA A 529 16.14 29.90 -7.90
C ALA A 529 15.67 28.48 -7.52
N HIS A 530 15.28 27.65 -8.51
CA HIS A 530 14.82 26.28 -8.28
C HIS A 530 15.96 25.27 -8.02
N ASP A 531 17.21 25.71 -8.15
CA ASP A 531 18.39 24.91 -7.86
C ASP A 531 18.95 25.21 -6.45
N GLY A 532 18.33 26.14 -5.70
CA GLY A 532 18.74 26.55 -4.36
C GLY A 532 19.36 27.95 -4.27
N ARG A 533 19.20 28.79 -5.31
CA ARG A 533 19.60 30.20 -5.24
C ARG A 533 18.55 31.03 -4.52
N VAL A 534 18.96 31.69 -3.44
CA VAL A 534 18.11 32.56 -2.61
C VAL A 534 18.73 33.95 -2.46
N SER A 535 18.05 34.85 -1.75
CA SER A 535 18.58 36.18 -1.46
C SER A 535 19.82 36.12 -0.56
N HIS A 536 20.68 37.14 -0.67
CA HIS A 536 21.80 37.35 0.24
C HIS A 536 21.31 37.44 1.70
N ASP A 537 22.09 36.89 2.63
CA ASP A 537 21.82 36.81 4.07
C ASP A 537 20.37 36.43 4.40
N HIS A 538 19.85 35.41 3.71
CA HIS A 538 18.50 34.95 3.97
C HIS A 538 18.36 34.56 5.46
N PRO A 539 17.44 35.17 6.23
CA PRO A 539 17.46 35.12 7.70
C PRO A 539 17.30 33.70 8.26
N VAL A 540 16.58 32.82 7.54
CA VAL A 540 16.43 31.41 7.93
C VAL A 540 17.74 30.62 7.78
N ILE A 541 18.55 30.91 6.74
CA ILE A 541 19.85 30.27 6.54
C ILE A 541 20.85 30.79 7.58
N THR A 542 20.88 32.11 7.79
CA THR A 542 21.74 32.74 8.81
C THR A 542 21.48 32.14 10.19
N ARG A 543 20.20 32.03 10.59
CA ARG A 543 19.79 31.37 11.84
C ARG A 543 20.26 29.92 11.90
N ALA A 544 20.12 29.17 10.81
CA ALA A 544 20.54 27.75 10.76
C ALA A 544 22.07 27.60 10.90
N ILE A 545 22.86 28.56 10.40
CA ILE A 545 24.33 28.58 10.56
C ILE A 545 24.72 28.92 12.01
N GLU A 546 24.04 29.89 12.64
CA GLU A 546 24.34 30.38 14.00
C GLU A 546 23.97 29.40 15.12
N GLN A 547 23.12 28.41 14.81
CA GLN A 547 22.83 27.28 15.71
C GLN A 547 24.09 26.46 16.01
N VAL A 548 24.06 25.74 17.14
CA VAL A 548 25.13 24.81 17.50
C VAL A 548 25.14 23.65 16.49
N GLN A 549 26.26 23.49 15.80
CA GLN A 549 26.43 22.51 14.73
C GLN A 549 26.94 21.16 15.28
N SER A 550 26.70 20.07 14.55
CA SER A 550 27.28 18.75 14.83
C SER A 550 28.16 18.30 13.66
N ALA A 551 28.96 17.25 13.86
CA ALA A 551 29.73 16.64 12.77
C ALA A 551 28.83 16.26 11.58
N THR A 552 27.61 15.76 11.85
CA THR A 552 26.62 15.42 10.82
C THR A 552 26.08 16.67 10.11
N SER A 553 25.80 17.77 10.82
CA SER A 553 25.31 18.99 10.19
C SER A 553 26.39 19.69 9.36
N LEU A 554 27.63 19.72 9.85
CA LEU A 554 28.78 20.27 9.13
C LEU A 554 29.14 19.42 7.91
N ARG A 555 29.11 18.09 8.02
CA ARG A 555 29.27 17.21 6.86
C ARG A 555 28.23 17.57 5.80
N LEU A 556 26.95 17.69 6.19
CA LEU A 556 25.90 18.04 5.24
C LEU A 556 26.15 19.43 4.63
N MET A 557 26.56 20.42 5.43
CA MET A 557 26.93 21.75 4.94
C MET A 557 28.07 21.72 3.90
N LEU A 558 29.10 20.90 4.11
CA LEU A 558 30.28 20.80 3.23
C LEU A 558 30.04 19.90 2.01
N ARG A 559 29.20 18.88 2.14
CA ARG A 559 28.95 17.85 1.11
C ARG A 559 27.72 18.10 0.28
N ASP A 560 26.72 18.79 0.84
CA ASP A 560 25.48 19.17 0.17
C ASP A 560 24.80 20.38 0.85
N PRO A 561 25.26 21.61 0.53
CA PRO A 561 24.70 22.84 1.10
C PRO A 561 23.17 22.97 0.94
N LEU A 562 22.61 22.44 -0.15
CA LEU A 562 21.15 22.41 -0.36
C LEU A 562 20.45 21.53 0.67
N ALA A 563 20.95 20.31 0.88
CA ALA A 563 20.41 19.41 1.88
C ALA A 563 20.59 19.95 3.32
N PHE A 564 21.66 20.69 3.59
CA PHE A 564 21.83 21.39 4.87
C PHE A 564 20.67 22.38 5.10
N VAL A 565 20.35 23.20 4.10
CA VAL A 565 19.22 24.13 4.19
C VAL A 565 17.90 23.38 4.33
N TRP A 566 17.66 22.32 3.56
CA TRP A 566 16.44 21.51 3.71
C TRP A 566 16.29 20.95 5.12
N ARG A 567 17.36 20.35 5.68
CA ARG A 567 17.30 19.71 6.99
C ARG A 567 17.24 20.69 8.15
N TYR A 568 18.14 21.66 8.18
CA TYR A 568 18.36 22.52 9.35
C TYR A 568 17.69 23.88 9.26
N ALA A 569 17.42 24.37 8.05
CA ALA A 569 16.70 25.64 7.85
C ALA A 569 15.20 25.41 7.65
N LEU A 570 14.79 24.39 6.86
CA LEU A 570 13.38 24.08 6.58
C LEU A 570 12.80 22.95 7.45
N GLY A 571 13.63 22.21 8.18
CA GLY A 571 13.18 21.14 9.07
C GLY A 571 12.76 19.85 8.36
N TRP A 572 13.16 19.65 7.09
CA TRP A 572 12.82 18.46 6.33
C TRP A 572 13.50 17.22 6.91
N ARG A 573 12.78 16.09 6.91
CA ARG A 573 13.26 14.79 7.36
C ARG A 573 12.78 13.71 6.41
N SER A 574 13.61 12.71 6.16
CA SER A 574 13.17 11.50 5.47
C SER A 574 12.16 10.75 6.34
N PRO A 575 11.05 10.23 5.77
CA PRO A 575 10.19 9.29 6.49
C PRO A 575 10.95 8.00 6.82
N VAL A 576 10.54 7.30 7.88
CA VAL A 576 11.03 5.93 8.16
C VAL A 576 10.34 5.01 7.16
N GLU A 577 11.12 4.33 6.31
CA GLU A 577 10.56 3.58 5.16
C GLU A 577 10.06 2.18 5.53
N ASP A 578 10.70 1.50 6.49
CA ASP A 578 10.37 0.11 6.86
C ASP A 578 9.91 -0.04 8.32
N GLU A 579 8.69 -0.54 8.49
CA GLU A 579 8.12 -0.88 9.80
C GLU A 579 8.88 -2.05 10.45
N GLN A 580 9.25 -3.07 9.67
CA GLN A 580 10.04 -4.24 10.09
C GLN A 580 11.16 -4.55 9.09
N PRO A 581 12.32 -3.86 9.17
CA PRO A 581 13.39 -4.07 8.21
C PRO A 581 14.03 -5.45 8.39
N LEU A 582 14.33 -6.18 7.31
CA LEU A 582 15.01 -7.49 7.42
C LEU A 582 16.43 -7.38 8.00
N SER A 583 17.08 -6.23 7.80
CA SER A 583 18.40 -5.89 8.34
C SER A 583 18.42 -4.42 8.73
N LEU A 584 19.14 -4.08 9.80
CA LEU A 584 19.42 -2.68 10.10
C LEU A 584 20.25 -2.05 8.97
N ASP A 585 19.97 -0.79 8.65
CA ASP A 585 20.87 -0.02 7.80
C ASP A 585 22.24 0.17 8.49
N ALA A 586 23.24 0.57 7.71
CA ALA A 586 24.61 0.72 8.22
C ALA A 586 24.72 1.72 9.38
N ARG A 587 23.85 2.74 9.41
CA ARG A 587 23.84 3.77 10.44
C ARG A 587 23.26 3.21 11.75
N ALA A 588 22.07 2.63 11.69
CA ALA A 588 21.40 2.01 12.83
C ALA A 588 22.24 0.86 13.39
N PHE A 589 22.90 0.06 12.54
CA PHE A 589 23.84 -0.95 12.99
C PHE A 589 25.09 -0.35 13.67
N GLY A 590 25.59 0.78 13.16
CA GLY A 590 26.65 1.54 13.84
C GLY A 590 26.22 2.02 15.24
N GLU A 591 25.02 2.62 15.34
CA GLU A 591 24.43 3.06 16.61
C GLU A 591 24.27 1.89 17.60
N LEU A 592 23.94 0.68 17.10
CA LEU A 592 23.86 -0.54 17.92
C LEU A 592 25.20 -0.90 18.56
N VAL A 593 26.26 -0.91 17.77
CA VAL A 593 27.62 -1.23 18.25
C VAL A 593 28.08 -0.18 19.26
N HIS A 594 27.85 1.10 18.98
CA HIS A 594 28.20 2.19 19.91
C HIS A 594 27.46 2.11 21.24
N GLU A 595 26.17 1.79 21.21
CA GLU A 595 25.40 1.63 22.43
C GLU A 595 25.87 0.41 23.26
N MET A 596 26.25 -0.69 22.61
CA MET A 596 26.89 -1.83 23.28
C MET A 596 28.22 -1.46 23.94
N LEU A 597 29.08 -0.73 23.22
CA LEU A 597 30.35 -0.23 23.77
C LEU A 597 30.13 0.64 25.00
N LYS A 598 29.18 1.57 24.90
CA LYS A 598 28.85 2.48 25.99
C LYS A 598 28.44 1.72 27.25
N ARG A 599 27.39 0.90 27.17
CA ARG A 599 26.85 0.17 28.32
C ARG A 599 27.89 -0.76 28.96
N THR A 600 28.77 -1.35 28.15
CA THR A 600 29.82 -2.25 28.63
C THR A 600 30.88 -1.48 29.42
N VAL A 601 31.37 -0.35 28.89
CA VAL A 601 32.38 0.47 29.58
C VAL A 601 31.79 1.12 30.84
N ASP A 602 30.57 1.65 30.78
CA ASP A 602 29.88 2.24 31.93
C ASP A 602 29.71 1.23 33.08
N ALA A 603 29.51 -0.06 32.77
CA ALA A 603 29.40 -1.12 33.77
C ALA A 603 30.76 -1.53 34.39
N LEU A 604 31.85 -1.44 33.61
CA LEU A 604 33.18 -1.89 34.03
C LEU A 604 34.03 -0.81 34.69
N GLU A 605 33.88 0.46 34.30
CA GLU A 605 34.69 1.58 34.82
C GLU A 605 34.64 1.77 36.35
N PRO A 606 33.48 1.64 37.03
CA PRO A 606 33.43 1.83 38.49
C PRO A 606 34.30 0.84 39.27
N ASN A 607 34.26 -0.45 38.91
CA ASN A 607 35.07 -1.52 39.50
C ASN A 607 34.96 -2.77 38.60
N PRO A 608 36.05 -3.38 38.09
CA PRO A 608 37.47 -3.13 38.38
C PRO A 608 38.08 -1.92 37.65
N GLY A 609 37.35 -1.17 36.83
CA GLY A 609 37.92 -0.27 35.84
C GLY A 609 38.15 -1.02 34.55
N TYR A 610 37.66 -0.50 33.42
CA TYR A 610 37.64 -1.27 32.17
C TYR A 610 39.03 -1.68 31.67
N VAL A 611 40.03 -0.81 31.83
CA VAL A 611 41.44 -1.14 31.52
C VAL A 611 41.99 -2.33 32.33
N ARG A 612 41.45 -2.56 33.53
CA ARG A 612 41.87 -3.65 34.44
C ARG A 612 40.97 -4.89 34.32
N ALA A 613 39.86 -4.81 33.59
CA ALA A 613 38.90 -5.89 33.45
C ALA A 613 39.50 -7.07 32.66
N ALA A 614 39.35 -8.28 33.19
CA ALA A 614 39.71 -9.50 32.51
C ALA A 614 38.76 -9.77 31.33
N ARG A 615 39.22 -10.56 30.36
CA ARG A 615 38.45 -10.87 29.14
C ARG A 615 37.04 -11.41 29.43
N HIS A 616 36.89 -12.29 30.42
CA HIS A 616 35.59 -12.85 30.79
C HIS A 616 34.66 -11.82 31.45
N GLU A 617 35.20 -10.82 32.16
CA GLU A 617 34.40 -9.72 32.73
C GLU A 617 33.85 -8.82 31.62
N ILE A 618 34.66 -8.55 30.58
CA ILE A 618 34.25 -7.81 29.38
C ILE A 618 33.13 -8.55 28.66
N GLU A 619 33.28 -9.87 28.43
CA GLU A 619 32.28 -10.69 27.76
C GLU A 619 30.95 -10.73 28.54
N ASN A 620 31.00 -10.89 29.86
CA ASN A 620 29.81 -10.88 30.73
C ASN A 620 29.09 -9.52 30.70
N ALA A 621 29.82 -8.41 30.80
CA ALA A 621 29.25 -7.06 30.73
C ALA A 621 28.61 -6.79 29.36
N LEU A 622 29.22 -7.29 28.29
CA LEU A 622 28.71 -7.16 26.94
C LEU A 622 27.44 -8.00 26.70
N ASP A 623 27.37 -9.21 27.28
CA ASP A 623 26.16 -10.04 27.24
C ASP A 623 24.98 -9.35 27.97
N ALA A 624 25.24 -8.74 29.11
CA ALA A 624 24.25 -7.93 29.83
C ALA A 624 23.80 -6.70 29.00
N ALA A 625 24.73 -6.00 28.35
CA ALA A 625 24.42 -4.88 27.47
C ALA A 625 23.55 -5.32 26.27
N SER A 626 23.90 -6.43 25.63
CA SER A 626 23.16 -7.01 24.50
C SER A 626 21.73 -7.39 24.89
N ALA A 627 21.55 -8.04 26.05
CA ALA A 627 20.23 -8.39 26.58
C ALA A 627 19.36 -7.15 26.85
N ALA A 628 19.94 -6.12 27.46
CA ALA A 628 19.23 -4.88 27.77
C ALA A 628 18.82 -4.12 26.49
N ILE A 629 19.70 -4.03 25.51
CA ILE A 629 19.41 -3.43 24.19
C ILE A 629 18.33 -4.22 23.46
N GLY A 630 18.43 -5.55 23.46
CA GLY A 630 17.44 -6.44 22.83
C GLY A 630 16.03 -6.25 23.37
N ALA A 631 15.89 -5.85 24.64
CA ALA A 631 14.61 -5.53 25.27
C ALA A 631 14.13 -4.10 25.02
N GLN A 632 15.03 -3.12 24.91
CA GLN A 632 14.69 -1.70 24.81
C GLN A 632 14.45 -1.23 23.38
N TRP A 633 15.27 -1.67 22.42
CA TRP A 633 15.18 -1.18 21.04
C TRP A 633 13.81 -1.40 20.39
N PRO A 634 13.14 -2.56 20.49
CA PRO A 634 11.81 -2.75 19.91
C PRO A 634 10.72 -1.79 20.43
N VAL A 635 10.93 -1.20 21.62
CA VAL A 635 10.02 -0.21 22.25
C VAL A 635 10.31 1.22 21.78
N GLU A 636 11.48 1.47 21.18
CA GLU A 636 11.91 2.80 20.75
C GLU A 636 11.97 2.98 19.23
N ARG A 637 12.33 1.91 18.51
CA ARG A 637 12.66 1.94 17.08
C ARG A 637 12.29 0.63 16.37
N SER A 638 12.31 0.66 15.03
CA SER A 638 12.05 -0.51 14.19
C SER A 638 13.22 -1.48 14.32
N THR A 639 12.91 -2.76 14.52
CA THR A 639 13.90 -3.83 14.62
C THR A 639 13.55 -4.97 13.67
N PRO A 640 14.54 -5.76 13.22
CA PRO A 640 14.27 -6.93 12.40
C PRO A 640 13.38 -7.98 13.08
N PRO A 641 12.82 -8.94 12.31
CA PRO A 641 12.15 -10.11 12.86
C PRO A 641 13.03 -10.82 13.89
N LEU A 642 12.43 -11.42 14.92
CA LEU A 642 13.12 -11.91 16.12
C LEU A 642 14.39 -12.73 15.84
N LEU A 643 14.35 -13.65 14.86
CA LEU A 643 15.50 -14.47 14.48
C LEU A 643 16.66 -13.60 13.93
N LEU A 644 16.34 -12.69 13.00
CA LEU A 644 17.31 -11.79 12.38
C LEU A 644 17.81 -10.74 13.39
N TRP A 645 16.96 -10.32 14.31
CA TRP A 645 17.34 -9.40 15.38
C TRP A 645 18.36 -10.02 16.33
N ARG A 646 18.14 -11.28 16.76
CA ARG A 646 19.13 -12.04 17.56
C ARG A 646 20.47 -12.19 16.84
N HIS A 647 20.44 -12.47 15.53
CA HIS A 647 21.67 -12.54 14.74
C HIS A 647 22.38 -11.18 14.64
N THR A 648 21.62 -10.10 14.47
CA THR A 648 22.16 -8.73 14.40
C THR A 648 22.80 -8.31 15.73
N LEU A 649 22.16 -8.64 16.86
CA LEU A 649 22.73 -8.45 18.20
C LEU A 649 24.03 -9.22 18.39
N ALA A 650 24.09 -10.49 17.95
CA ALA A 650 25.32 -11.28 18.02
C ALA A 650 26.45 -10.68 17.16
N ALA A 651 26.14 -10.24 15.94
CA ALA A 651 27.12 -9.60 15.06
C ALA A 651 27.64 -8.27 15.65
N ALA A 652 26.75 -7.45 16.23
CA ALA A 652 27.14 -6.20 16.88
C ALA A 652 27.98 -6.46 18.14
N ARG A 653 27.63 -7.49 18.92
CA ARG A 653 28.40 -7.95 20.08
C ARG A 653 29.82 -8.32 19.67
N ASP A 654 29.99 -9.11 18.61
CA ASP A 654 31.32 -9.53 18.16
C ASP A 654 32.19 -8.35 17.71
N LEU A 655 31.60 -7.36 17.03
CA LEU A 655 32.32 -6.12 16.66
C LEU A 655 32.67 -5.26 17.88
N ALA A 656 31.74 -5.11 18.83
CA ALA A 656 32.00 -4.39 20.07
C ALA A 656 33.13 -5.05 20.87
N LEU A 657 33.13 -6.38 20.95
CA LEU A 657 34.19 -7.15 21.61
C LEU A 657 35.57 -6.92 20.97
N LYS A 658 35.64 -6.91 19.62
CA LYS A 658 36.87 -6.56 18.89
C LYS A 658 37.36 -5.14 19.23
N ALA A 659 36.45 -4.17 19.32
CA ALA A 659 36.80 -2.79 19.65
C ALA A 659 37.28 -2.62 21.10
N LEU A 660 36.69 -3.38 22.03
CA LEU A 660 37.05 -3.35 23.45
C LEU A 660 38.42 -3.98 23.71
N THR A 661 38.83 -4.96 22.91
CA THR A 661 40.12 -5.66 23.10
C THR A 661 41.18 -5.31 22.07
N LEU A 662 41.04 -4.16 21.40
CA LEU A 662 42.00 -3.69 20.40
C LEU A 662 43.37 -3.36 21.00
N ASP A 663 43.38 -2.68 22.16
CA ASP A 663 44.61 -2.18 22.76
C ASP A 663 44.95 -2.99 24.02
N GLU A 664 45.72 -4.06 23.88
CA GLU A 664 46.12 -4.94 25.00
C GLU A 664 47.05 -4.26 26.03
N ALA A 665 47.63 -3.10 25.71
CA ALA A 665 48.70 -2.43 26.47
C ALA A 665 48.28 -1.06 27.06
N PHE A 666 47.07 -0.95 27.59
CA PHE A 666 46.72 0.22 28.40
C PHE A 666 47.52 0.25 29.70
N GLN A 667 48.12 1.40 30.02
CA GLN A 667 48.79 1.59 31.30
C GLN A 667 47.76 1.69 32.42
N ALA A 668 48.06 1.12 33.59
CA ALA A 668 47.15 0.99 34.73
C ALA A 668 46.55 2.31 35.26
N VAL A 669 47.07 3.48 34.85
CA VAL A 669 46.62 4.82 35.25
C VAL A 669 45.68 5.47 34.20
N THR A 670 45.32 4.73 33.15
CA THR A 670 44.42 5.24 32.09
C THR A 670 42.97 5.03 32.50
N ARG A 671 42.15 6.07 32.36
CA ARG A 671 40.69 6.00 32.52
C ARG A 671 40.01 6.20 31.18
N SER A 672 38.93 5.47 30.93
CA SER A 672 38.17 5.54 29.68
C SER A 672 36.75 6.04 29.90
N TRP A 673 36.25 6.80 28.93
CA TRP A 673 34.84 7.20 28.83
C TRP A 673 34.36 6.88 27.42
N THR A 674 33.10 6.50 27.29
CA THR A 674 32.43 6.25 26.01
C THR A 674 31.27 7.21 25.82
N GLU A 675 30.98 7.58 24.58
CA GLU A 675 29.93 8.55 24.26
C GLU A 675 30.04 9.85 25.09
N LEU A 676 31.28 10.34 25.27
CA LEU A 676 31.55 11.53 26.09
C LEU A 676 31.13 12.78 25.34
N ALA A 677 30.06 13.41 25.82
CA ALA A 677 29.44 14.54 25.16
C ALA A 677 30.17 15.87 25.38
N PHE A 678 29.97 16.81 24.46
CA PHE A 678 30.37 18.22 24.57
C PHE A 678 29.36 19.13 23.85
N GLY A 679 29.32 20.41 24.24
CA GLY A 679 28.49 21.43 23.62
C GLY A 679 26.98 21.24 23.78
N ARG A 680 26.52 20.47 24.79
CA ARG A 680 25.09 20.36 25.10
C ARG A 680 24.56 21.65 25.74
N GLU A 681 23.28 21.94 25.52
CA GLU A 681 22.57 22.99 26.25
C GLU A 681 22.25 22.50 27.67
N GLU A 682 22.27 23.40 28.67
CA GLU A 682 21.98 23.07 30.07
C GLU A 682 20.60 22.41 30.20
N ASN A 683 20.57 21.14 30.61
CA ASN A 683 19.35 20.46 31.01
C ASN A 683 19.40 20.19 32.52
N ALA A 684 18.25 20.32 33.19
CA ALA A 684 18.12 20.19 34.66
C ALA A 684 18.49 18.81 35.24
N THR A 685 18.86 17.83 34.41
CA THR A 685 19.17 16.45 34.80
C THR A 685 20.61 16.01 34.53
N ASP A 686 21.52 16.93 34.17
CA ASP A 686 22.95 16.60 34.06
C ASP A 686 23.54 16.46 35.47
N ALA A 687 23.25 15.32 36.11
CA ALA A 687 23.89 14.93 37.36
C ALA A 687 25.41 14.92 37.14
N ALA A 688 26.14 15.58 38.04
CA ALA A 688 27.59 15.63 38.08
C ALA A 688 28.17 14.22 38.29
N GLY A 689 28.25 13.45 37.21
CA GLY A 689 29.08 12.25 37.15
C GLY A 689 30.56 12.64 37.10
N ASP A 690 31.42 11.71 37.48
CA ASP A 690 32.87 11.80 37.41
C ASP A 690 33.36 11.70 35.95
N LEU A 691 32.98 12.71 35.15
CA LEU A 691 33.31 12.87 33.74
C LEU A 691 34.60 13.68 33.58
N LEU A 692 35.37 13.41 32.53
CA LEU A 692 36.60 14.14 32.23
C LEU A 692 36.36 15.65 32.00
N TRP A 693 35.19 15.99 31.45
CA TRP A 693 34.69 17.36 31.33
C TRP A 693 33.15 17.36 31.37
N PRO A 694 32.50 18.50 31.71
CA PRO A 694 31.05 18.60 31.69
C PRO A 694 30.49 18.51 30.26
N PRO A 695 29.34 17.84 30.03
CA PRO A 695 28.69 17.76 28.71
C PRO A 695 28.35 19.11 28.07
N THR A 696 28.21 20.16 28.88
CA THR A 696 27.94 21.54 28.48
C THR A 696 29.18 22.32 28.04
N GLY A 697 30.38 21.72 28.14
CA GLY A 697 31.64 22.32 27.71
C GLY A 697 31.57 22.83 26.27
N GLN A 698 31.73 24.14 26.09
CA GLN A 698 31.62 24.77 24.78
C GLN A 698 32.88 24.55 23.95
N VAL A 699 32.69 24.18 22.68
CA VAL A 699 33.78 24.01 21.71
C VAL A 699 33.49 24.89 20.50
N ILE A 700 34.48 25.69 20.11
CA ILE A 700 34.37 26.65 19.00
C ILE A 700 35.41 26.31 17.94
N ILE A 701 35.00 26.24 16.68
CA ILE A 701 35.92 26.04 15.55
C ILE A 701 36.71 27.34 15.31
N PRO A 702 38.05 27.33 15.46
CA PRO A 702 38.87 28.49 15.21
C PRO A 702 38.72 29.01 13.77
N GLY A 703 38.74 30.33 13.59
CA GLY A 703 38.59 30.97 12.28
C GLY A 703 37.15 31.07 11.75
N ALA A 704 36.30 30.08 12.03
CA ALA A 704 34.89 30.08 11.60
C ALA A 704 33.92 30.63 12.66
N GLY A 705 34.28 30.58 13.94
CA GLY A 705 33.43 31.05 15.05
C GLY A 705 32.18 30.19 15.29
N VAL A 706 32.13 28.99 14.71
CA VAL A 706 30.99 28.08 14.82
C VAL A 706 31.09 27.27 16.10
N ARG A 707 30.02 27.31 16.90
CA ARG A 707 29.86 26.44 18.08
C ARG A 707 29.47 25.04 17.64
N ILE A 708 30.12 24.03 18.22
CA ILE A 708 29.84 22.63 17.91
C ILE A 708 29.44 21.82 19.14
N ARG A 709 28.68 20.77 18.88
CA ARG A 709 28.31 19.72 19.82
C ARG A 709 28.55 18.34 19.23
N GLY A 710 28.77 17.37 20.09
CA GLY A 710 28.99 16.00 19.69
C GLY A 710 29.08 15.05 20.87
N SER A 711 29.37 13.80 20.55
CA SER A 711 29.63 12.71 21.48
C SER A 711 30.86 11.99 20.96
N ILE A 712 31.93 11.91 21.74
CA ILE A 712 33.14 11.21 21.34
C ILE A 712 32.96 9.74 21.69
N ASP A 713 33.03 8.85 20.69
CA ASP A 713 32.73 7.43 20.84
C ASP A 713 33.54 6.79 21.98
N ARG A 714 34.85 7.10 22.06
CA ARG A 714 35.71 6.76 23.20
C ARG A 714 36.82 7.77 23.44
N VAL A 715 37.02 8.12 24.71
CA VAL A 715 38.11 8.96 25.22
C VAL A 715 38.91 8.18 26.25
N ASP A 716 40.23 8.07 26.04
CA ASP A 716 41.17 7.53 27.03
C ASP A 716 42.03 8.69 27.55
N PHE A 717 42.04 8.93 28.87
CA PHE A 717 42.91 9.92 29.50
C PHE A 717 43.96 9.24 30.37
N ASN A 718 45.22 9.61 30.11
CA ASN A 718 46.34 9.18 30.94
C ASN A 718 46.89 10.41 31.69
N SER A 719 46.64 10.44 33.00
CA SER A 719 47.05 11.55 33.86
C SER A 719 48.57 11.67 34.02
N ALA A 720 49.32 10.57 33.90
CA ALA A 720 50.78 10.57 34.06
C ALA A 720 51.50 11.26 32.89
N TYR A 721 50.99 11.13 31.66
CA TYR A 721 51.61 11.69 30.45
C TYR A 721 50.90 12.93 29.90
N LYS A 722 49.86 13.43 30.59
CA LYS A 722 48.94 14.48 30.10
C LYS A 722 48.54 14.25 28.64
N ALA A 723 48.16 13.00 28.35
CA ALA A 723 47.85 12.56 26.99
C ALA A 723 46.39 12.10 26.92
N VAL A 724 45.70 12.54 25.88
CA VAL A 724 44.31 12.18 25.59
C VAL A 724 44.28 11.46 24.26
N ARG A 725 43.63 10.30 24.22
CA ARG A 725 43.35 9.60 22.97
C ARG A 725 41.86 9.57 22.71
N VAL A 726 41.46 10.05 21.55
CA VAL A 726 40.07 10.01 21.08
C VAL A 726 39.95 9.00 19.94
N SER A 727 39.00 8.09 20.04
CA SER A 727 38.75 7.04 19.04
C SER A 727 37.36 7.20 18.44
N ASP A 728 37.28 7.20 17.11
CA ASP A 728 36.04 7.14 16.33
C ASP A 728 35.94 5.73 15.71
N TYR A 729 34.88 4.99 16.03
CA TYR A 729 34.71 3.61 15.57
C TYR A 729 33.81 3.55 14.32
N LYS A 730 34.29 2.85 13.29
CA LYS A 730 33.54 2.57 12.06
C LYS A 730 33.30 1.08 11.92
N THR A 731 32.02 0.71 11.81
CA THR A 731 31.57 -0.69 11.62
C THR A 731 31.70 -1.17 10.18
N GLY A 732 31.82 -0.25 9.22
CA GLY A 732 31.94 -0.57 7.79
C GLY A 732 33.31 -1.15 7.38
N ALA A 733 33.40 -1.52 6.10
CA ALA A 733 34.64 -1.98 5.50
C ALA A 733 35.72 -0.89 5.48
N GLU A 734 36.97 -1.32 5.58
CA GLU A 734 38.15 -0.45 5.49
C GLU A 734 38.28 0.12 4.06
N PRO A 735 38.30 1.45 3.87
CA PRO A 735 38.53 2.06 2.56
C PRO A 735 39.96 1.82 2.05
N ALA A 736 40.11 1.76 0.71
CA ALA A 736 41.43 1.78 0.10
C ALA A 736 42.18 3.07 0.49
N LYS A 737 43.41 2.94 1.01
CA LYS A 737 44.24 4.05 1.52
C LYS A 737 43.64 4.79 2.73
N ALA A 738 43.05 4.07 3.67
CA ALA A 738 42.49 4.64 4.91
C ALA A 738 43.47 5.54 5.71
N SER A 739 44.79 5.31 5.59
CA SER A 739 45.84 6.14 6.19
C SER A 739 45.97 7.55 5.58
N GLU A 740 45.47 7.76 4.35
CA GLU A 740 45.49 9.06 3.66
C GLU A 740 44.24 9.92 3.98
N ILE A 741 43.24 9.37 4.68
CA ILE A 741 42.01 10.10 5.00
C ILE A 741 42.31 11.11 6.10
N VAL A 742 42.12 12.40 5.82
CA VAL A 742 42.18 13.49 6.81
C VAL A 742 40.81 14.13 6.95
N LEU A 743 40.23 14.64 5.86
CA LEU A 743 38.88 15.24 5.83
C LEU A 743 37.88 14.44 5.00
N GLY A 744 38.32 13.39 4.29
CA GLY A 744 37.43 12.50 3.54
C GLY A 744 36.63 13.23 2.47
N ARG A 745 37.18 14.24 1.80
CA ARG A 745 36.44 15.13 0.87
C ARG A 745 35.27 15.88 1.52
N GLY A 746 35.38 16.16 2.82
CA GLY A 746 34.33 16.74 3.66
C GLY A 746 33.40 15.72 4.32
N ALA A 747 33.64 14.41 4.15
CA ALA A 747 32.81 13.35 4.71
C ALA A 747 33.27 12.84 6.09
N GLU A 748 34.57 12.95 6.40
CA GLU A 748 35.14 12.54 7.69
C GLU A 748 35.57 13.80 8.45
N LEU A 749 34.72 14.24 9.38
CA LEU A 749 34.98 15.41 10.22
C LEU A 749 35.10 15.04 11.70
N GLN A 750 34.62 13.85 12.09
CA GLN A 750 34.45 13.48 13.48
C GLN A 750 35.80 13.45 14.20
N ARG A 751 36.82 12.84 13.61
CA ARG A 751 38.14 12.72 14.23
C ARG A 751 38.79 14.08 14.49
N VAL A 752 38.69 15.02 13.55
CA VAL A 752 39.23 16.38 13.70
C VAL A 752 38.45 17.16 14.78
N LEU A 753 37.11 17.07 14.76
CA LEU A 753 36.26 17.75 15.74
C LEU A 753 36.43 17.17 17.16
N TYR A 754 36.63 15.86 17.29
CA TYR A 754 36.92 15.21 18.57
C TYR A 754 38.29 15.64 19.11
N ALA A 755 39.29 15.75 18.23
CA ALA A 755 40.61 16.26 18.61
C ALA A 755 40.53 17.72 19.11
N LEU A 756 39.75 18.55 18.42
CA LEU A 756 39.49 19.94 18.81
C LEU A 756 38.80 20.03 20.17
N ALA A 757 37.77 19.20 20.41
CA ALA A 757 37.07 19.16 21.69
C ALA A 757 38.01 18.76 22.83
N ALA A 758 38.81 17.70 22.65
CA ALA A 758 39.81 17.29 23.63
C ALA A 758 40.87 18.38 23.89
N ARG A 759 41.28 19.13 22.85
CA ARG A 759 42.24 20.23 22.96
C ARG A 759 41.71 21.40 23.78
N GLN A 760 40.41 21.74 23.64
CA GLN A 760 39.80 22.88 24.32
C GLN A 760 39.28 22.56 25.73
N LEU A 761 38.81 21.33 25.98
CA LEU A 761 38.11 20.97 27.22
C LEU A 761 38.99 20.31 28.28
N VAL A 762 40.12 19.71 27.89
CA VAL A 762 41.04 19.09 28.85
C VAL A 762 42.06 20.13 29.32
N ALA A 763 42.27 20.18 30.64
CA ALA A 763 43.21 21.11 31.26
C ALA A 763 44.66 20.91 30.79
N ASP A 764 45.46 21.97 30.91
CA ASP A 764 46.92 21.97 30.69
C ASP A 764 47.40 21.61 29.27
N ASN A 765 46.57 21.82 28.24
CA ASN A 765 46.91 21.61 26.83
C ASN A 765 47.51 20.22 26.55
N PRO A 766 46.71 19.15 26.63
CA PRO A 766 47.22 17.79 26.54
C PRO A 766 47.78 17.48 25.16
N ARG A 767 48.62 16.44 25.10
CA ARG A 767 48.96 15.78 23.82
C ARG A 767 47.75 14.98 23.35
N VAL A 768 47.14 15.39 22.23
CA VAL A 768 45.96 14.74 21.66
C VAL A 768 46.36 13.75 20.55
N ILE A 769 45.89 12.51 20.66
CA ILE A 769 45.97 11.50 19.60
C ILE A 769 44.54 11.18 19.15
N ALA A 770 44.18 11.59 17.94
CA ALA A 770 42.89 11.29 17.36
C ALA A 770 43.02 10.16 16.35
N ARG A 771 42.21 9.10 16.47
CA ARG A 771 42.27 7.94 15.56
C ARG A 771 40.90 7.51 15.08
N LEU A 772 40.89 7.00 13.86
CA LEU A 772 39.75 6.36 13.20
C LEU A 772 39.98 4.85 13.22
N VAL A 773 39.02 4.06 13.72
CA VAL A 773 39.19 2.62 13.91
C VAL A 773 38.14 1.88 13.10
N PHE A 774 38.57 1.11 12.11
CA PHE A 774 37.67 0.24 11.34
C PHE A 774 37.57 -1.14 11.99
N LEU A 775 36.34 -1.56 12.31
CA LEU A 775 36.03 -2.81 13.00
C LEU A 775 35.66 -3.96 12.04
N GLY A 776 35.29 -3.65 10.80
CA GLY A 776 34.71 -4.61 9.85
C GLY A 776 35.68 -5.69 9.33
N ALA A 777 36.99 -5.56 9.57
CA ALA A 777 38.00 -6.55 9.18
C ALA A 777 38.19 -7.65 10.26
N ASP A 778 38.94 -8.72 9.94
CA ASP A 778 39.28 -9.78 10.90
C ASP A 778 39.97 -9.25 12.15
N ARG A 779 40.82 -8.23 11.99
CA ARG A 779 41.45 -7.48 13.08
C ARG A 779 41.15 -5.98 12.93
N PRO A 780 40.75 -5.27 14.00
CA PRO A 780 40.53 -3.84 13.92
C PRO A 780 41.82 -3.09 13.56
N ARG A 781 41.69 -2.04 12.75
CA ARG A 781 42.84 -1.24 12.29
C ARG A 781 42.65 0.23 12.68
N PRO A 782 43.54 0.78 13.54
CA PRO A 782 43.52 2.19 13.91
C PRO A 782 44.35 3.05 12.95
N TYR A 783 43.81 4.21 12.58
CA TYR A 783 44.45 5.23 11.72
C TYR A 783 44.50 6.57 12.44
N SER A 784 45.69 6.95 12.91
CA SER A 784 45.91 8.22 13.61
C SER A 784 45.88 9.42 12.64
N LEU A 785 45.36 10.54 13.12
CA LEU A 785 45.45 11.83 12.45
C LEU A 785 46.90 12.33 12.50
N PRO A 786 47.58 12.55 11.35
CA PRO A 786 49.02 12.86 11.34
C PRO A 786 49.37 14.21 11.97
N ASP A 787 48.64 15.27 11.59
CA ASP A 787 48.81 16.63 12.10
C ASP A 787 47.43 17.17 12.54
N VAL A 788 47.23 17.24 13.85
CA VAL A 788 45.96 17.68 14.45
C VAL A 788 45.74 19.17 14.23
N ASP A 789 46.79 19.97 14.35
CA ASP A 789 46.67 21.44 14.36
C ASP A 789 46.44 21.97 12.94
N GLN A 790 47.13 21.38 11.94
CA GLN A 790 46.86 21.67 10.53
C GLN A 790 45.43 21.25 10.13
N ALA A 791 44.97 20.07 10.54
CA ALA A 791 43.62 19.61 10.22
C ALA A 791 42.52 20.50 10.83
N ILE A 792 42.75 21.04 12.05
CA ILE A 792 41.86 22.02 12.70
C ILE A 792 41.84 23.35 11.92
N ALA A 793 43.00 23.81 11.42
CA ALA A 793 43.06 25.01 10.60
C ALA A 793 42.31 24.82 9.26
N ASP A 794 42.52 23.68 8.60
CA ASP A 794 41.90 23.36 7.31
C ASP A 794 40.37 23.25 7.41
N ILE A 795 39.85 22.54 8.43
CA ILE A 795 38.40 22.43 8.63
C ILE A 795 37.76 23.81 8.91
N GLY A 796 38.45 24.68 9.68
CA GLY A 796 38.00 26.04 9.93
C GLY A 796 37.88 26.86 8.64
N ALA A 797 38.90 26.82 7.77
CA ALA A 797 38.89 27.51 6.48
C ALA A 797 37.76 27.01 5.56
N HIS A 798 37.55 25.69 5.49
CA HIS A 798 36.49 25.11 4.66
C HIS A 798 35.07 25.43 5.17
N ILE A 799 34.86 25.45 6.48
CA ILE A 799 33.57 25.84 7.07
C ILE A 799 33.30 27.33 6.82
N SER A 800 34.29 28.21 6.98
CA SER A 800 34.12 29.63 6.65
C SER A 800 33.73 29.83 5.19
N ALA A 801 34.37 29.11 4.25
CA ALA A 801 34.00 29.17 2.83
C ALA A 801 32.56 28.67 2.57
N ALA A 802 32.10 27.66 3.31
CA ALA A 802 30.73 27.15 3.21
C ALA A 802 29.70 28.16 3.74
N ILE A 803 30.01 28.81 4.85
CA ILE A 803 29.18 29.87 5.44
C ILE A 803 29.06 31.05 4.48
N ASP A 804 30.17 31.48 3.89
CA ASP A 804 30.17 32.56 2.90
C ASP A 804 29.34 32.21 1.66
N LEU A 805 29.45 30.96 1.18
CA LEU A 805 28.63 30.46 0.07
C LEU A 805 27.13 30.54 0.40
N LEU A 806 26.74 30.07 1.60
CA LEU A 806 25.36 30.07 2.06
C LEU A 806 24.83 31.49 2.33
N ARG A 807 25.62 32.38 2.92
CA ARG A 807 25.27 33.80 3.13
C ARG A 807 25.09 34.55 1.81
N ARG A 808 25.86 34.21 0.77
CA ARG A 808 25.64 34.72 -0.59
C ARG A 808 24.36 34.20 -1.25
N GLY A 809 23.66 33.27 -0.62
CA GLY A 809 22.42 32.68 -1.11
C GLY A 809 22.62 31.53 -2.09
N ASN A 810 23.79 30.89 -2.11
CA ASN A 810 24.09 29.76 -3.00
C ASN A 810 23.95 28.41 -2.26
N ALA A 811 22.72 28.02 -1.90
CA ALA A 811 22.44 26.72 -1.28
C ALA A 811 22.29 25.63 -2.35
N LEU A 812 23.38 25.29 -3.04
CA LEU A 812 23.37 24.43 -4.23
C LEU A 812 23.62 22.94 -3.90
N PRO A 813 23.14 22.00 -4.73
CA PRO A 813 23.33 20.58 -4.48
C PRO A 813 24.80 20.17 -4.65
N GLY A 814 25.38 19.60 -3.59
CA GLY A 814 26.76 19.12 -3.58
C GLY A 814 26.90 17.67 -4.06
N PRO A 815 28.06 17.02 -3.89
CA PRO A 815 28.27 15.68 -4.41
C PRO A 815 27.48 14.59 -3.65
N ASP A 816 27.12 14.78 -2.37
CA ASP A 816 26.23 13.82 -1.67
C ASP A 816 24.82 13.78 -2.30
N ALA A 817 24.40 14.84 -3.00
CA ALA A 817 23.14 14.87 -3.74
C ALA A 817 23.09 13.88 -4.93
N ARG A 818 24.25 13.35 -5.35
CA ARG A 818 24.40 12.39 -6.46
C ARG A 818 24.43 10.94 -6.00
N GLU A 819 24.56 10.72 -4.70
CA GLU A 819 24.65 9.38 -4.15
C GLU A 819 23.29 8.67 -4.18
N ALA A 820 23.31 7.35 -4.31
CA ALA A 820 22.08 6.55 -4.37
C ALA A 820 21.31 6.55 -3.04
N TRP A 821 22.00 6.77 -1.92
CA TRP A 821 21.46 6.77 -0.56
C TRP A 821 21.15 8.18 -0.02
N ASN A 822 20.89 9.15 -0.90
CA ASN A 822 20.54 10.51 -0.47
C ASN A 822 19.10 10.55 0.12
N ASP A 823 18.99 10.86 1.41
CA ASP A 823 17.73 11.09 2.14
C ASP A 823 16.75 12.04 1.42
N PHE A 824 17.27 12.95 0.58
CA PHE A 824 16.47 13.97 -0.12
C PHE A 824 16.31 13.71 -1.61
N ALA A 825 16.57 12.48 -2.08
CA ALA A 825 16.47 12.13 -3.50
C ALA A 825 15.10 12.44 -4.11
N LEU A 826 14.00 12.28 -3.36
CA LEU A 826 12.64 12.60 -3.82
C LEU A 826 12.41 14.10 -4.08
N ALA A 827 13.17 14.98 -3.43
CA ALA A 827 13.08 16.43 -3.67
C ALA A 827 13.88 16.89 -4.91
N LEU A 828 14.85 16.08 -5.34
CA LEU A 828 15.65 16.33 -6.52
C LEU A 828 14.84 16.10 -7.81
N PRO A 829 15.34 16.56 -8.97
CA PRO A 829 14.70 16.30 -10.26
C PRO A 829 14.61 14.80 -10.55
N ALA A 830 13.50 14.37 -11.17
CA ALA A 830 13.21 12.96 -11.45
C ALA A 830 14.28 12.22 -12.29
N ASN A 831 15.16 12.94 -13.00
CA ASN A 831 16.37 12.40 -13.61
C ASN A 831 17.58 13.19 -13.11
N PRO A 832 18.17 12.79 -11.96
CA PRO A 832 19.30 13.49 -11.36
C PRO A 832 20.54 13.49 -12.28
N ALA A 833 20.78 12.42 -13.03
CA ALA A 833 21.94 12.31 -13.91
C ALA A 833 21.94 13.40 -15.00
N VAL A 834 20.83 13.57 -15.71
CA VAL A 834 20.68 14.62 -16.74
C VAL A 834 20.75 16.02 -16.12
N TYR A 835 20.15 16.20 -14.95
CA TYR A 835 20.20 17.45 -14.20
C TYR A 835 21.66 17.84 -13.86
N PHE A 836 22.42 16.94 -13.24
CA PHE A 836 23.79 17.23 -12.84
C PHE A 836 24.72 17.40 -14.05
N GLN A 837 24.52 16.63 -15.12
CA GLN A 837 25.29 16.78 -16.36
C GLN A 837 25.08 18.17 -16.98
N SER A 838 23.83 18.59 -17.13
CA SER A 838 23.50 19.88 -17.77
C SER A 838 23.99 21.09 -16.96
N LYS A 839 23.99 21.01 -15.62
CA LYS A 839 24.36 22.13 -14.73
C LYS A 839 25.78 22.07 -14.18
N GLN A 840 26.57 21.04 -14.49
CA GLN A 840 27.90 20.81 -13.90
C GLN A 840 28.80 22.06 -13.95
N ALA A 841 28.89 22.72 -15.11
CA ALA A 841 29.72 23.89 -15.29
C ALA A 841 29.23 25.10 -14.47
N ALA A 842 27.91 25.30 -14.39
CA ALA A 842 27.34 26.41 -13.64
C ALA A 842 27.43 26.20 -12.13
N LEU A 843 27.23 24.96 -11.66
CA LEU A 843 27.45 24.57 -10.26
C LEU A 843 28.92 24.77 -9.86
N GLY A 844 29.87 24.30 -10.68
CA GLY A 844 31.30 24.47 -10.42
C GLY A 844 31.71 25.95 -10.28
N ARG A 845 31.21 26.83 -11.16
CA ARG A 845 31.44 28.28 -11.05
C ARG A 845 30.81 28.89 -9.81
N ALA A 846 29.62 28.44 -9.42
CA ALA A 846 28.91 28.97 -8.26
C ALA A 846 29.54 28.53 -6.92
N PHE A 847 30.11 27.32 -6.87
CA PHE A 847 30.86 26.86 -5.69
C PHE A 847 32.20 27.59 -5.54
N GLY A 848 32.91 27.88 -6.64
CA GLY A 848 34.18 28.59 -6.59
C GLY A 848 35.19 27.89 -5.67
N ASP A 849 35.83 28.65 -4.77
CA ASP A 849 36.85 28.13 -3.85
C ASP A 849 36.32 27.12 -2.83
N PHE A 850 35.02 27.13 -2.53
CA PHE A 850 34.41 26.14 -1.64
C PHE A 850 34.60 24.71 -2.17
N ALA A 851 34.63 24.50 -3.49
CA ALA A 851 34.80 23.18 -4.09
C ALA A 851 36.14 22.50 -3.76
N ARG A 852 37.13 23.24 -3.24
CA ARG A 852 38.43 22.68 -2.81
C ARG A 852 38.29 21.59 -1.76
N ILE A 853 37.29 21.66 -0.87
CA ILE A 853 37.04 20.61 0.14
C ILE A 853 36.85 19.22 -0.49
N TRP A 854 36.32 19.13 -1.71
CA TRP A 854 36.09 17.85 -2.37
C TRP A 854 37.36 17.25 -3.03
N SER A 855 38.46 18.01 -3.02
CA SER A 855 39.77 17.56 -3.49
C SER A 855 40.67 17.04 -2.35
N VAL A 856 40.41 17.46 -1.11
CA VAL A 856 41.15 17.04 0.09
C VAL A 856 40.70 15.64 0.50
N ARG A 857 41.65 14.72 0.73
CA ARG A 857 41.34 13.33 1.08
C ARG A 857 41.12 13.11 2.56
#